data_AF-A0A8T3RHT9-F1
#
_entry.id   AF-A0A8T3RHT9-F1
#
_cell.length_a   1.000
_cell.length_b   1.000
_cell.length_c   1.000
_cell.angle_alpha   90.00
_cell.angle_beta   90.00
_cell.angle_gamma   90.00
#
_symmetry.space_group_name_H-M   'P 1'
#
loop_
_entity.id
_entity.type
_entity.pdbx_description
1 polymer ?
#
loop_
_entity_poly.entity_id
_entity_poly.type
_entity_poly.pdbx_seq_one_letter_code
_entity_poly.pdbx_strand_id
1 'polypeptide(L)'
;MPTQTFNVDTRIKALNVVLTDTGEQNIVEKALRDASGDWSVALKDLQTKLPASAVSRLELAHSLADLSDDNEHVVKRLTEDPKITNLRDVALRFNVEGFTKLVDPNAWVGTTARDKAKASAIGFRRKLFATETTAVLHRMVLDAEIPIADTKVLTGVTQFLNNQPKFNIRTTSVYTALKDPNAFKDISEEQRAGVVEHMKTLQRVQALTPVPEAIPVLMKANLTSAFHVGELPESAFLGAYSEALGGEDIAMQVYTNAINNRIRNEQALMTMRESVRGTGLAIMDGKQPMQTRMAMMQKVADDQKVPLNLEALFGSMDYCECDECLSVYSPAAYFVELLQYLRNNNLDPKKPNTGKKGFKDTPLEKLFRRRPDLGCLDLTCENTFTILPYIDLVNEVMESFVVHLGLYSASVEKPKQATLDAFDVQGETSSELLAQPQHTNYEAYCILKNAVYPFTLPYHQPIDATRIFLNYLGTSRYELLDTYRTAHDDCSKTTLTPAELQEIQTLHEVVQDRAVDAEFPGLTQEEYIILTKEAFWEKEYFDITLKTPHTVQEYREKIGVKPVHEYYGYKVDQDADMLSLDEDPKTGQRGLTFVKKQFLPRTGIQYTDLVELLKTRFINPNFPQGKALTILESIRFSYRFLQTLVDPDKTKPATVRFAKLIEFLEKPQAIFPDLELLLHPEADPCKKHRQHCPEIDIEDLKNWVYCYFDRIGKLIVLESGEGPKLPIEGDIFNTDLPETQVGTLRKDGTIVDKDGTVIGNVTIDGKVNTKDGESFLEKFKNGWKRTRY
;
A
#
# COMPACT_ATOMS: atom_id res chain seq x y z
N MET A 1 -40.40 -31.23 -13.41
CA MET A 1 -40.86 -29.90 -13.86
C MET A 1 -42.02 -29.52 -12.98
N PRO A 2 -42.06 -28.33 -12.36
CA PRO A 2 -43.28 -27.86 -11.74
C PRO A 2 -44.30 -27.69 -12.86
N THR A 3 -45.46 -28.34 -12.74
CA THR A 3 -46.62 -28.12 -13.61
C THR A 3 -46.93 -26.62 -13.61
N GLN A 4 -46.89 -25.98 -14.78
CA GLN A 4 -47.23 -24.56 -14.91
C GLN A 4 -48.69 -24.35 -14.50
N THR A 5 -48.92 -23.98 -13.25
CA THR A 5 -50.26 -23.63 -12.77
C THR A 5 -50.47 -22.14 -13.01
N PHE A 6 -50.76 -21.78 -14.27
CA PHE A 6 -51.37 -20.48 -14.56
C PHE A 6 -52.83 -20.49 -14.08
N ASN A 7 -53.41 -19.30 -13.88
CA ASN A 7 -54.83 -19.22 -13.56
C ASN A 7 -55.63 -19.58 -14.81
N VAL A 8 -56.39 -20.68 -14.73
CA VAL A 8 -57.11 -21.26 -15.88
C VAL A 8 -58.10 -20.26 -16.46
N ASP A 9 -58.76 -19.45 -15.63
CA ASP A 9 -59.75 -18.48 -16.09
C ASP A 9 -59.12 -17.29 -16.82
N THR A 10 -57.97 -16.78 -16.34
CA THR A 10 -57.25 -15.70 -17.04
C THR A 10 -56.62 -16.20 -18.34
N ARG A 11 -56.09 -17.42 -18.35
CA ARG A 11 -55.54 -18.04 -19.56
C ARG A 11 -56.60 -18.27 -20.63
N ILE A 12 -57.77 -18.77 -20.26
CA ILE A 12 -58.89 -18.97 -21.20
C ILE A 12 -59.25 -17.63 -21.86
N LYS A 13 -59.33 -16.54 -21.10
CA LYS A 13 -59.60 -15.21 -21.66
C LYS A 13 -58.51 -14.76 -22.63
N ALA A 14 -57.24 -14.89 -22.25
CA ALA A 14 -56.12 -14.51 -23.11
C ALA A 14 -56.07 -15.31 -24.43
N LEU A 15 -56.48 -16.57 -24.41
CA LEU A 15 -56.53 -17.43 -25.60
C LEU A 15 -57.77 -17.18 -26.46
N ASN A 16 -58.94 -16.96 -25.87
CA ASN A 16 -60.18 -16.73 -26.62
C ASN A 16 -60.14 -15.45 -27.45
N VAL A 17 -59.30 -14.49 -27.07
CA VAL A 17 -59.03 -13.24 -27.80
C VAL A 17 -58.55 -13.48 -29.25
N VAL A 18 -57.91 -14.61 -29.53
CA VAL A 18 -57.38 -14.92 -30.87
C VAL A 18 -58.33 -15.76 -31.74
N LEU A 19 -59.47 -16.15 -31.17
CA LEU A 19 -60.51 -16.94 -31.84
C LEU A 19 -61.72 -16.07 -32.14
N THR A 20 -62.21 -16.14 -33.38
CA THR A 20 -63.41 -15.41 -33.83
C THR A 20 -64.67 -16.26 -33.78
N ASP A 21 -64.54 -17.58 -33.67
CA ASP A 21 -65.64 -18.54 -33.64
C ASP A 21 -65.98 -18.97 -32.21
N THR A 22 -67.25 -18.81 -31.82
CA THR A 22 -67.73 -19.13 -30.47
C THR A 22 -67.73 -20.62 -30.16
N GLY A 23 -67.81 -21.48 -31.18
CA GLY A 23 -67.67 -22.93 -31.06
C GLY A 23 -66.23 -23.34 -30.73
N GLU A 24 -65.25 -22.74 -31.40
CA GLU A 24 -63.82 -22.94 -31.12
C GLU A 24 -63.46 -22.48 -29.70
N GLN A 25 -63.98 -21.33 -29.25
CA GLN A 25 -63.77 -20.83 -27.87
C GLN A 25 -64.28 -21.81 -26.81
N ASN A 26 -65.45 -22.42 -27.01
CA ASN A 26 -66.01 -23.42 -26.10
C ASN A 26 -65.17 -24.71 -26.07
N ILE A 27 -64.59 -25.10 -27.20
CA ILE A 27 -63.68 -26.26 -27.29
C ILE A 27 -62.40 -25.99 -26.48
N VAL A 28 -61.82 -24.78 -26.60
CA VAL A 28 -60.63 -24.35 -25.84
C VAL A 28 -60.89 -24.29 -24.34
N GLU A 29 -62.00 -23.67 -23.93
CA GLU A 29 -62.39 -23.60 -22.53
C GLU A 29 -62.57 -25.00 -21.93
N LYS A 30 -63.26 -25.90 -22.62
CA LYS A 30 -63.46 -27.27 -22.15
C LYS A 30 -62.14 -28.04 -22.04
N ALA A 31 -61.28 -27.97 -23.06
CA ALA A 31 -60.01 -28.68 -23.07
C ALA A 31 -59.07 -28.22 -21.93
N LEU A 32 -59.00 -26.91 -21.65
CA LEU A 32 -58.18 -26.36 -20.56
C LEU A 32 -58.71 -26.70 -19.18
N ARG A 33 -60.04 -26.69 -19.00
CA ARG A 33 -60.69 -27.08 -17.74
C ARG A 33 -60.55 -28.59 -17.48
N ASP A 34 -60.77 -29.42 -18.49
CA ASP A 34 -60.62 -30.89 -18.42
C ASP A 34 -59.16 -31.29 -18.12
N ALA A 35 -58.19 -30.54 -18.66
CA ALA A 35 -56.76 -30.71 -18.39
C ALA A 35 -56.28 -30.08 -17.06
N SER A 36 -57.16 -29.47 -16.27
CA SER A 36 -56.80 -28.76 -15.02
C SER A 36 -55.68 -27.72 -15.20
N GLY A 37 -55.62 -27.06 -16.36
CA GLY A 37 -54.57 -26.09 -16.68
C GLY A 37 -53.26 -26.68 -17.23
N ASP A 38 -53.14 -27.99 -17.45
CA ASP A 38 -51.99 -28.55 -18.16
C ASP A 38 -52.10 -28.30 -19.66
N TRP A 39 -51.34 -27.31 -20.15
CA TRP A 39 -51.32 -26.95 -21.58
C TRP A 39 -50.89 -28.12 -22.47
N SER A 40 -49.95 -28.97 -22.03
CA SER A 40 -49.45 -30.06 -22.86
C SER A 40 -50.53 -31.12 -23.12
N VAL A 41 -51.41 -31.34 -22.14
CA VAL A 41 -52.56 -32.23 -22.25
C VAL A 41 -53.67 -31.57 -23.06
N ALA A 42 -53.99 -30.30 -22.77
CA ALA A 42 -55.00 -29.54 -23.51
C ALA A 42 -54.64 -29.42 -25.00
N LEU A 43 -53.38 -29.15 -25.33
CA LEU A 43 -52.91 -29.01 -26.71
C LEU A 43 -53.11 -30.29 -27.53
N LYS A 44 -52.87 -31.48 -26.95
CA LYS A 44 -53.12 -32.76 -27.63
C LYS A 44 -54.61 -32.95 -27.95
N ASP A 45 -55.50 -32.57 -27.04
CA ASP A 45 -56.95 -32.61 -27.28
C ASP A 45 -57.37 -31.63 -28.37
N LEU A 46 -56.84 -30.40 -28.32
CA LEU A 46 -57.12 -29.34 -29.29
C LEU A 46 -56.63 -29.66 -30.71
N GLN A 47 -55.47 -30.30 -30.84
CA GLN A 47 -54.92 -30.77 -32.12
C GLN A 47 -55.87 -31.74 -32.85
N THR A 48 -56.73 -32.47 -32.13
CA THR A 48 -57.69 -33.40 -32.74
C THR A 48 -59.03 -32.76 -33.09
N LYS A 49 -59.35 -31.59 -32.50
CA LYS A 49 -60.69 -30.97 -32.55
C LYS A 49 -60.72 -29.64 -33.32
N LEU A 50 -59.58 -29.00 -33.54
CA LEU A 50 -59.47 -27.70 -34.20
C LEU A 50 -58.60 -27.79 -35.47
N PRO A 51 -58.83 -26.90 -36.46
CA PRO A 51 -57.98 -26.84 -37.65
C PRO A 51 -56.54 -26.40 -37.28
N ALA A 52 -55.55 -26.92 -38.02
CA ALA A 52 -54.12 -26.68 -37.73
C ALA A 52 -53.76 -25.18 -37.62
N SER A 53 -54.40 -24.31 -38.41
CA SER A 53 -54.18 -22.86 -38.35
C SER A 53 -54.75 -22.18 -37.09
N ALA A 54 -55.79 -22.74 -36.48
CA ALA A 54 -56.29 -22.30 -35.17
C ALA A 54 -55.37 -22.79 -34.07
N VAL A 55 -54.90 -24.04 -34.15
CA VAL A 55 -53.95 -24.62 -33.18
C VAL A 55 -52.63 -23.82 -33.12
N SER A 56 -52.01 -23.52 -34.26
CA SER A 56 -50.76 -22.73 -34.27
C SER A 56 -50.94 -21.31 -33.72
N ARG A 57 -52.10 -20.68 -33.96
CA ARG A 57 -52.43 -19.37 -33.36
C ARG A 57 -52.60 -19.47 -31.84
N LEU A 58 -53.23 -20.55 -31.36
CA LEU A 58 -53.40 -20.83 -29.94
C LEU A 58 -52.06 -21.15 -29.24
N GLU A 59 -51.15 -21.87 -29.90
CA GLU A 59 -49.80 -22.13 -29.38
C GLU A 59 -49.00 -20.82 -29.21
N LEU A 60 -49.06 -19.92 -30.20
CA LEU A 60 -48.45 -18.60 -30.10
C LEU A 60 -49.12 -17.76 -29.01
N ALA A 61 -50.45 -17.72 -28.97
CA ALA A 61 -51.20 -16.98 -27.97
C ALA A 61 -50.92 -17.48 -26.54
N HIS A 62 -50.80 -18.80 -26.36
CA HIS A 62 -50.42 -19.42 -25.09
C HIS A 62 -49.02 -18.97 -24.66
N SER A 63 -48.06 -19.05 -25.57
CA SER A 63 -46.70 -18.63 -25.28
C SER A 63 -46.62 -17.14 -24.93
N LEU A 64 -47.37 -16.29 -25.63
CA LEU A 64 -47.45 -14.86 -25.35
C LEU A 64 -48.14 -14.57 -24.01
N ALA A 65 -49.15 -15.35 -23.63
CA ALA A 65 -49.82 -15.23 -22.34
C ALA A 65 -48.86 -15.61 -21.19
N ASP A 66 -48.04 -16.66 -21.33
CA ASP A 66 -46.99 -17.01 -20.37
C ASP A 66 -45.98 -15.88 -20.17
N LEU A 67 -45.55 -15.28 -21.28
CA LEU A 67 -44.57 -14.20 -21.26
C LEU A 67 -45.14 -12.90 -20.67
N SER A 68 -46.44 -12.65 -20.83
CA SER A 68 -47.11 -11.39 -20.46
C SER A 68 -47.97 -11.46 -19.19
N ASP A 69 -47.91 -12.57 -18.44
CA ASP A 69 -48.75 -12.81 -17.24
C ASP A 69 -50.25 -12.73 -17.55
N ASP A 70 -50.67 -13.44 -18.60
CA ASP A 70 -52.06 -13.50 -19.09
C ASP A 70 -52.65 -12.15 -19.54
N ASN A 71 -51.82 -11.20 -19.97
CA ASN A 71 -52.30 -9.90 -20.42
C ASN A 71 -53.03 -10.01 -21.79
N GLU A 72 -54.36 -10.02 -21.73
CA GLU A 72 -55.25 -10.13 -22.89
C GLU A 72 -54.94 -9.10 -23.99
N HIS A 73 -54.66 -7.84 -23.62
CA HIS A 73 -54.37 -6.78 -24.59
C HIS A 73 -53.06 -6.99 -25.34
N VAL A 74 -52.03 -7.47 -24.65
CA VAL A 74 -50.73 -7.79 -25.26
C VAL A 74 -50.88 -8.97 -26.21
N VAL A 75 -51.53 -10.04 -25.77
CA VAL A 75 -51.76 -11.24 -26.60
C VAL A 75 -52.55 -10.88 -27.84
N LYS A 76 -53.61 -10.07 -27.70
CA LYS A 76 -54.41 -9.57 -28.84
C LYS A 76 -53.55 -8.84 -29.86
N ARG A 77 -52.87 -7.77 -29.43
CA ARG A 77 -52.12 -6.88 -30.33
C ARG A 77 -50.99 -7.60 -31.06
N LEU A 78 -50.32 -8.52 -30.38
CA LEU A 78 -49.22 -9.28 -30.98
C LEU A 78 -49.71 -10.35 -31.95
N THR A 79 -50.88 -10.95 -31.72
CA THR A 79 -51.43 -11.98 -32.62
C THR A 79 -52.20 -11.40 -33.81
N GLU A 80 -52.66 -10.15 -33.72
CA GLU A 80 -53.27 -9.41 -34.84
C GLU A 80 -52.23 -8.87 -35.85
N ASP A 81 -50.95 -8.74 -35.48
CA ASP A 81 -49.89 -8.33 -36.41
C ASP A 81 -49.53 -9.48 -37.36
N PRO A 82 -49.81 -9.36 -38.67
CA PRO A 82 -49.57 -10.44 -39.65
C PRO A 82 -48.08 -10.79 -39.80
N LYS A 83 -47.18 -9.97 -39.27
CA LYS A 83 -45.74 -10.20 -39.30
C LYS A 83 -45.21 -10.99 -38.09
N ILE A 84 -46.09 -11.39 -37.17
CA ILE A 84 -45.76 -12.16 -35.99
C ILE A 84 -46.36 -13.55 -36.13
N THR A 85 -45.50 -14.53 -36.40
CA THR A 85 -45.92 -15.93 -36.59
C THR A 85 -45.39 -16.85 -35.50
N ASN A 86 -44.37 -16.40 -34.77
CA ASN A 86 -43.68 -17.15 -33.72
C ASN A 86 -43.04 -16.19 -32.71
N LEU A 87 -42.50 -16.72 -31.61
CA LEU A 87 -41.86 -15.89 -30.56
C LEU A 87 -40.56 -15.20 -31.02
N ARG A 88 -39.84 -15.77 -31.99
CA ARG A 88 -38.66 -15.14 -32.57
C ARG A 88 -39.04 -13.83 -33.27
N ASP A 89 -40.14 -13.78 -34.01
CA ASP A 89 -40.63 -12.55 -34.64
C ASP A 89 -40.91 -11.47 -33.60
N VAL A 90 -41.49 -11.85 -32.45
CA VAL A 90 -41.72 -10.95 -31.31
C VAL A 90 -40.40 -10.39 -30.79
N ALA A 91 -39.42 -11.25 -30.53
CA ALA A 91 -38.10 -10.86 -30.02
C ALA A 91 -37.35 -9.92 -30.98
N LEU A 92 -37.44 -10.14 -32.29
CA LEU A 92 -36.75 -9.31 -33.29
C LEU A 92 -37.42 -7.95 -33.54
N ARG A 93 -38.72 -7.83 -33.26
CA ARG A 93 -39.50 -6.62 -33.54
C ARG A 93 -39.65 -5.69 -32.33
N PHE A 94 -39.73 -6.23 -31.12
CA PHE A 94 -40.05 -5.46 -29.92
C PHE A 94 -38.90 -5.44 -28.92
N ASN A 95 -38.42 -4.25 -28.63
CA ASN A 95 -37.59 -3.98 -27.46
C ASN A 95 -38.45 -3.48 -26.28
N VAL A 96 -37.83 -3.11 -25.16
CA VAL A 96 -38.54 -2.68 -23.95
C VAL A 96 -39.47 -1.50 -24.23
N GLU A 97 -39.03 -0.51 -25.00
CA GLU A 97 -39.85 0.65 -25.35
C GLU A 97 -41.01 0.27 -26.28
N GLY A 98 -40.74 -0.57 -27.28
CA GLY A 98 -41.76 -1.11 -28.18
C GLY A 98 -42.85 -1.87 -27.42
N PHE A 99 -42.46 -2.70 -26.45
CA PHE A 99 -43.42 -3.45 -25.64
C PHE A 99 -44.18 -2.56 -24.65
N THR A 100 -43.54 -1.53 -24.08
CA THR A 100 -44.22 -0.58 -23.17
C THR A 100 -45.41 0.11 -23.86
N LYS A 101 -45.35 0.30 -25.19
CA LYS A 101 -46.46 0.86 -26.00
C LYS A 101 -47.61 -0.13 -26.23
N LEU A 102 -47.37 -1.44 -26.05
CA LEU A 102 -48.37 -2.49 -26.23
C LEU A 102 -49.16 -2.79 -24.95
N VAL A 103 -48.63 -2.46 -23.78
CA VAL A 103 -49.35 -2.56 -22.50
C VAL A 103 -50.51 -1.55 -22.50
N ASP A 104 -51.66 -1.94 -21.95
CA ASP A 104 -52.85 -1.07 -21.90
C ASP A 104 -52.55 0.24 -21.14
N PRO A 105 -52.71 1.43 -21.77
CA PRO A 105 -52.53 2.73 -21.12
C PRO A 105 -53.44 2.95 -19.91
N ASN A 106 -54.59 2.28 -19.85
CA ASN A 106 -55.59 2.46 -18.81
C ASN A 106 -55.41 1.54 -17.60
N ALA A 107 -54.45 0.60 -17.66
CA ALA A 107 -54.20 -0.34 -16.56
C ALA A 107 -53.65 0.35 -15.29
N TRP A 108 -53.13 1.57 -15.40
CA TRP A 108 -52.49 2.29 -14.31
C TRP A 108 -52.66 3.81 -14.47
N VAL A 109 -52.89 4.55 -13.37
CA VAL A 109 -53.08 6.02 -13.40
C VAL A 109 -51.91 6.73 -12.68
N GLY A 110 -51.34 7.77 -13.29
CA GLY A 110 -50.30 8.63 -12.69
C GLY A 110 -48.84 8.30 -13.09
N THR A 111 -47.85 8.95 -12.48
CA THR A 111 -46.41 8.73 -12.77
C THR A 111 -45.95 7.30 -12.48
N THR A 112 -46.56 6.65 -11.49
CA THR A 112 -46.37 5.23 -11.16
C THR A 112 -46.84 4.27 -12.27
N ALA A 113 -47.72 4.72 -13.17
CA ALA A 113 -48.19 3.92 -14.30
C ALA A 113 -47.09 3.62 -15.31
N ARG A 114 -46.28 4.63 -15.63
CA ARG A 114 -45.20 4.52 -16.60
C ARG A 114 -44.10 3.58 -16.10
N ASP A 115 -43.75 3.68 -14.82
CA ASP A 115 -42.74 2.84 -14.20
C ASP A 115 -43.20 1.37 -14.11
N LYS A 116 -44.48 1.13 -13.80
CA LYS A 116 -45.07 -0.21 -13.81
C LYS A 116 -45.15 -0.82 -15.21
N ALA A 117 -45.52 -0.03 -16.22
CA ALA A 117 -45.52 -0.49 -17.61
C ALA A 117 -44.11 -0.87 -18.09
N LYS A 118 -43.10 -0.05 -17.74
CA LYS A 118 -41.69 -0.35 -18.03
C LYS A 118 -41.21 -1.60 -17.28
N ALA A 119 -41.57 -1.77 -16.01
CA ALA A 119 -41.23 -2.96 -15.22
C ALA A 119 -41.85 -4.23 -15.82
N SER A 120 -43.11 -4.16 -16.26
CA SER A 120 -43.78 -5.26 -16.97
C SER A 120 -43.08 -5.60 -18.30
N ALA A 121 -42.68 -4.59 -19.08
CA ALA A 121 -41.93 -4.79 -20.32
C ALA A 121 -40.55 -5.44 -20.10
N ILE A 122 -39.84 -5.06 -19.02
CA ILE A 122 -38.58 -5.70 -18.62
C ILE A 122 -38.84 -7.16 -18.22
N GLY A 123 -39.89 -7.42 -17.43
CA GLY A 123 -40.29 -8.79 -17.06
C GLY A 123 -40.58 -9.67 -18.29
N PHE A 124 -41.34 -9.15 -19.25
CA PHE A 124 -41.62 -9.82 -20.52
C PHE A 124 -40.34 -10.13 -21.29
N ARG A 125 -39.43 -9.15 -21.44
CA ARG A 125 -38.15 -9.33 -22.14
C ARG A 125 -37.27 -10.38 -21.46
N ARG A 126 -37.22 -10.41 -20.13
CA ARG A 126 -36.47 -11.43 -19.37
C ARG A 126 -37.00 -12.84 -19.59
N LYS A 127 -38.34 -13.02 -19.54
CA LYS A 127 -38.96 -14.31 -19.85
C LYS A 127 -38.72 -14.72 -21.31
N LEU A 128 -38.82 -13.77 -22.24
CA LEU A 128 -38.55 -13.99 -23.66
C LEU A 128 -37.07 -14.33 -23.91
N PHE A 129 -36.14 -13.77 -23.15
CA PHE A 129 -34.72 -14.12 -23.21
C PHE A 129 -34.46 -15.56 -22.74
N ALA A 130 -35.25 -16.08 -21.80
CA ALA A 130 -35.13 -17.46 -21.33
C ALA A 130 -35.58 -18.49 -22.39
N THR A 131 -36.56 -18.14 -23.23
CA THR A 131 -37.09 -19.02 -24.28
C THR A 131 -36.41 -18.80 -25.64
N GLU A 132 -36.24 -17.54 -26.07
CA GLU A 132 -35.73 -17.11 -27.38
C GLU A 132 -34.44 -16.30 -27.27
N THR A 133 -33.45 -16.83 -26.55
CA THR A 133 -32.19 -16.15 -26.23
C THR A 133 -31.49 -15.56 -27.46
N THR A 134 -31.31 -16.35 -28.53
CA THR A 134 -30.61 -15.88 -29.74
C THR A 134 -31.35 -14.71 -30.39
N ALA A 135 -32.68 -14.74 -30.42
CA ALA A 135 -33.48 -13.70 -31.07
C ALA A 135 -33.44 -12.40 -30.27
N VAL A 136 -33.50 -12.48 -28.93
CA VAL A 136 -33.35 -11.31 -28.07
C VAL A 136 -31.94 -10.71 -28.19
N LEU A 137 -30.88 -11.53 -28.21
CA LEU A 137 -29.52 -11.03 -28.46
C LEU A 137 -29.39 -10.37 -29.84
N HIS A 138 -30.02 -10.96 -30.86
CA HIS A 138 -30.02 -10.39 -32.19
C HIS A 138 -30.67 -9.00 -32.20
N ARG A 139 -31.81 -8.84 -31.52
CA ARG A 139 -32.44 -7.53 -31.33
C ARG A 139 -31.54 -6.55 -30.58
N MET A 140 -30.85 -7.01 -29.54
CA MET A 140 -29.92 -6.17 -28.79
C MET A 140 -28.74 -5.68 -29.64
N VAL A 141 -28.25 -6.50 -30.56
CA VAL A 141 -27.21 -6.08 -31.53
C VAL A 141 -27.78 -5.05 -32.51
N LEU A 142 -28.99 -5.26 -33.02
CA LEU A 142 -29.69 -4.32 -33.90
C LEU A 142 -29.94 -2.95 -33.23
N ASP A 143 -30.32 -2.95 -31.95
CA ASP A 143 -30.55 -1.75 -31.16
C ASP A 143 -29.25 -1.10 -30.64
N ALA A 144 -28.09 -1.65 -31.02
CA ALA A 144 -26.77 -1.22 -30.54
C ALA A 144 -26.64 -1.19 -29.01
N GLU A 145 -27.38 -2.05 -28.31
CA GLU A 145 -27.26 -2.22 -26.86
C GLU A 145 -25.94 -2.93 -26.50
N ILE A 146 -25.53 -3.89 -27.34
CA ILE A 146 -24.26 -4.62 -27.19
C ILE A 146 -23.10 -3.73 -27.65
N PRO A 147 -22.04 -3.55 -26.82
CA PRO A 147 -20.93 -2.66 -27.14
C PRO A 147 -20.01 -3.26 -28.23
N ILE A 148 -20.38 -3.09 -29.50
CA ILE A 148 -19.56 -3.41 -30.67
C ILE A 148 -19.15 -2.10 -31.34
N ALA A 149 -17.88 -1.72 -31.22
CA ALA A 149 -17.40 -0.43 -31.70
C ALA A 149 -17.39 -0.31 -33.22
N ASP A 150 -17.05 -1.38 -33.93
CA ASP A 150 -17.03 -1.40 -35.39
C ASP A 150 -18.42 -1.70 -35.96
N THR A 151 -19.04 -0.68 -36.57
CA THR A 151 -20.34 -0.77 -37.25
C THR A 151 -20.38 -1.83 -38.37
N LYS A 152 -19.25 -2.10 -39.03
CA LYS A 152 -19.13 -3.15 -40.05
C LYS A 152 -19.25 -4.54 -39.42
N VAL A 153 -18.59 -4.75 -38.29
CA VAL A 153 -18.67 -6.00 -37.52
C VAL A 153 -20.06 -6.18 -36.91
N LEU A 154 -20.67 -5.11 -36.40
CA LEU A 154 -22.05 -5.13 -35.90
C LEU A 154 -23.02 -5.62 -36.97
N THR A 155 -22.93 -5.07 -38.18
CA THR A 155 -23.74 -5.50 -39.32
C THR A 155 -23.46 -6.96 -39.69
N GLY A 156 -22.20 -7.38 -39.66
CA GLY A 156 -21.82 -8.77 -39.88
C GLY A 156 -22.41 -9.74 -38.85
N VAL A 157 -22.45 -9.37 -37.56
CA VAL A 157 -23.04 -10.20 -36.50
C VAL A 157 -24.55 -10.34 -36.70
N THR A 158 -25.25 -9.24 -37.01
CA THR A 158 -26.66 -9.25 -37.38
C THR A 158 -26.93 -10.17 -38.57
N GLN A 159 -26.12 -10.06 -39.64
CA GLN A 159 -26.27 -10.89 -40.82
C GLN A 159 -26.01 -12.37 -40.52
N PHE A 160 -25.02 -12.68 -39.69
CA PHE A 160 -24.73 -14.05 -39.26
C PHE A 160 -25.94 -14.69 -38.55
N LEU A 161 -26.59 -13.95 -37.65
CA LEU A 161 -27.78 -14.40 -36.93
C LEU A 161 -29.02 -14.50 -37.82
N ASN A 162 -29.09 -13.71 -38.90
CA ASN A 162 -30.13 -13.82 -39.94
C ASN A 162 -29.95 -15.06 -40.81
N ASN A 163 -28.71 -15.40 -41.17
CA ASN A 163 -28.41 -16.57 -41.99
C ASN A 163 -28.78 -17.89 -41.29
N GLN A 164 -28.87 -17.90 -39.96
CA GLN A 164 -29.15 -19.09 -39.16
C GLN A 164 -30.32 -18.89 -38.18
N PRO A 165 -31.57 -18.80 -38.66
CA PRO A 165 -32.72 -18.47 -37.81
C PRO A 165 -33.04 -19.54 -36.75
N LYS A 166 -32.60 -20.79 -36.95
CA LYS A 166 -32.78 -21.90 -36.01
C LYS A 166 -31.64 -22.05 -34.99
N PHE A 167 -30.59 -21.23 -35.09
CA PHE A 167 -29.45 -21.33 -34.19
C PHE A 167 -29.83 -20.92 -32.77
N ASN A 168 -29.63 -21.82 -31.81
CA ASN A 168 -29.80 -21.55 -30.39
C ASN A 168 -28.43 -21.43 -29.71
N ILE A 169 -28.06 -20.22 -29.30
CA ILE A 169 -26.75 -19.91 -28.71
C ILE A 169 -26.52 -20.57 -27.35
N ARG A 170 -27.59 -20.96 -26.63
CA ARG A 170 -27.50 -21.64 -25.33
C ARG A 170 -27.16 -23.11 -25.46
N THR A 171 -27.71 -23.77 -26.48
CA THR A 171 -27.62 -25.24 -26.62
C THR A 171 -26.67 -25.68 -27.72
N THR A 172 -26.38 -24.80 -28.68
CA THR A 172 -25.51 -25.11 -29.82
C THR A 172 -24.22 -24.29 -29.73
N SER A 173 -23.08 -24.97 -29.85
CA SER A 173 -21.77 -24.32 -29.91
C SER A 173 -21.68 -23.36 -31.11
N VAL A 174 -21.17 -22.15 -30.88
CA VAL A 174 -20.88 -21.19 -31.98
C VAL A 174 -19.92 -21.82 -33.00
N TYR A 175 -18.96 -22.64 -32.58
CA TYR A 175 -18.07 -23.33 -33.52
C TYR A 175 -18.80 -24.25 -34.50
N THR A 176 -19.93 -24.83 -34.09
CA THR A 176 -20.77 -25.64 -34.98
C THR A 176 -21.54 -24.74 -35.95
N ALA A 177 -22.09 -23.63 -35.47
CA ALA A 177 -22.76 -22.64 -36.32
C ALA A 177 -21.82 -22.01 -37.34
N LEU A 178 -20.54 -21.81 -37.00
CA LEU A 178 -19.51 -21.28 -37.90
C LEU A 178 -19.19 -22.22 -39.08
N LYS A 179 -19.50 -23.52 -38.97
CA LYS A 179 -19.28 -24.52 -40.04
C LYS A 179 -20.43 -24.60 -41.04
N ASP A 180 -21.57 -23.93 -40.78
CA ASP A 180 -22.69 -23.93 -41.73
C ASP A 180 -22.25 -23.26 -43.05
N PRO A 181 -22.51 -23.87 -44.22
CA PRO A 181 -22.10 -23.30 -45.52
C PRO A 181 -22.62 -21.89 -45.78
N ASN A 182 -23.77 -21.53 -45.19
CA ASN A 182 -24.39 -20.22 -45.35
C ASN A 182 -24.10 -19.27 -44.19
N ALA A 183 -23.31 -19.67 -43.19
CA ALA A 183 -23.04 -18.88 -41.99
C ALA A 183 -22.56 -17.45 -42.32
N PHE A 184 -21.64 -17.34 -43.29
CA PHE A 184 -21.03 -16.09 -43.73
C PHE A 184 -21.56 -15.54 -45.05
N LYS A 185 -22.75 -16.01 -45.48
CA LYS A 185 -23.40 -15.46 -46.67
C LYS A 185 -23.60 -13.95 -46.49
N ASP A 186 -23.20 -13.17 -47.48
CA ASP A 186 -23.28 -11.70 -47.49
C ASP A 186 -22.43 -11.01 -46.39
N ILE A 187 -21.38 -11.68 -45.88
CA ILE A 187 -20.39 -11.12 -44.94
C ILE A 187 -19.00 -11.13 -45.58
N SER A 188 -18.39 -9.95 -45.69
CA SER A 188 -17.05 -9.76 -46.27
C SER A 188 -15.95 -10.40 -45.43
N GLU A 189 -14.85 -10.83 -46.06
CA GLU A 189 -13.75 -11.54 -45.36
C GLU A 189 -13.11 -10.70 -44.25
N GLU A 190 -12.96 -9.39 -44.46
CA GLU A 190 -12.43 -8.45 -43.47
C GLU A 190 -13.23 -8.45 -42.15
N GLN A 191 -14.55 -8.65 -42.24
CA GLN A 191 -15.44 -8.64 -41.07
C GLN A 191 -15.47 -9.98 -40.33
N ARG A 192 -15.15 -11.09 -41.01
CA ARG A 192 -15.39 -12.46 -40.48
C ARG A 192 -14.69 -12.70 -39.15
N ALA A 193 -13.44 -12.25 -39.01
CA ALA A 193 -12.68 -12.42 -37.77
C ALA A 193 -13.37 -11.73 -36.58
N GLY A 194 -13.78 -10.48 -36.76
CA GLY A 194 -14.52 -9.72 -35.74
C GLY A 194 -15.87 -10.36 -35.40
N VAL A 195 -16.62 -10.85 -36.40
CA VAL A 195 -17.91 -11.54 -36.20
C VAL A 195 -17.72 -12.81 -35.37
N VAL A 196 -16.70 -13.62 -35.70
CA VAL A 196 -16.36 -14.85 -34.96
C VAL A 196 -16.07 -14.54 -33.50
N GLU A 197 -15.25 -13.53 -33.23
CA GLU A 197 -14.87 -13.14 -31.87
C GLU A 197 -16.07 -12.67 -31.04
N HIS A 198 -16.94 -11.83 -31.63
CA HIS A 198 -18.13 -11.34 -30.96
C HIS A 198 -19.16 -12.44 -30.71
N MET A 199 -19.36 -13.36 -31.65
CA MET A 199 -20.24 -14.52 -31.46
C MET A 199 -19.77 -15.42 -30.32
N LYS A 200 -18.46 -15.71 -30.25
CA LYS A 200 -17.86 -16.45 -29.12
C LYS A 200 -18.06 -15.72 -27.80
N THR A 201 -17.87 -14.39 -27.80
CA THR A 201 -18.05 -13.55 -26.61
C THR A 201 -19.49 -13.53 -26.13
N LEU A 202 -20.46 -13.36 -27.04
CA LEU A 202 -21.89 -13.41 -26.73
C LEU A 202 -22.28 -14.76 -26.13
N GLN A 203 -21.80 -15.88 -26.68
CA GLN A 203 -22.08 -17.21 -26.13
C GLN A 203 -21.55 -17.38 -24.70
N ARG A 204 -20.36 -16.85 -24.40
CA ARG A 204 -19.79 -16.89 -23.04
C ARG A 204 -20.59 -16.01 -22.08
N VAL A 205 -20.81 -14.75 -22.42
CA VAL A 205 -21.43 -13.76 -21.51
C VAL A 205 -22.89 -14.10 -21.23
N GLN A 206 -23.66 -14.52 -22.24
CA GLN A 206 -25.06 -14.90 -22.04
C GLN A 206 -25.20 -16.10 -21.08
N ALA A 207 -24.18 -16.97 -20.99
CA ALA A 207 -24.19 -18.10 -20.06
C ALA A 207 -23.93 -17.70 -18.60
N LEU A 208 -23.47 -16.47 -18.35
CA LEU A 208 -23.21 -15.95 -17.00
C LEU A 208 -24.46 -15.32 -16.38
N THR A 209 -25.42 -14.88 -17.19
CA THR A 209 -26.55 -14.09 -16.71
C THR A 209 -27.91 -14.70 -17.07
N PRO A 210 -28.87 -14.71 -16.13
CA PRO A 210 -30.25 -15.07 -16.43
C PRO A 210 -31.03 -13.94 -17.13
N VAL A 211 -30.51 -12.70 -17.10
CA VAL A 211 -31.17 -11.51 -17.64
C VAL A 211 -30.39 -10.86 -18.77
N PRO A 212 -31.04 -10.36 -19.83
CA PRO A 212 -30.36 -9.76 -20.98
C PRO A 212 -29.70 -8.41 -20.66
N GLU A 213 -30.23 -7.64 -19.69
CA GLU A 213 -29.71 -6.30 -19.37
C GLU A 213 -28.27 -6.33 -18.81
N ALA A 214 -27.87 -7.44 -18.19
CA ALA A 214 -26.53 -7.62 -17.63
C ALA A 214 -25.44 -7.82 -18.69
N ILE A 215 -25.79 -8.34 -19.87
CA ILE A 215 -24.82 -8.66 -20.93
C ILE A 215 -24.02 -7.43 -21.37
N PRO A 216 -24.64 -6.30 -21.76
CA PRO A 216 -23.89 -5.12 -22.15
C PRO A 216 -23.09 -4.52 -20.99
N VAL A 217 -23.54 -4.65 -19.74
CA VAL A 217 -22.81 -4.19 -18.54
C VAL A 217 -21.52 -5.00 -18.37
N LEU A 218 -21.61 -6.33 -18.41
CA LEU A 218 -20.45 -7.23 -18.30
C LEU A 218 -19.45 -7.01 -19.45
N MET A 219 -19.94 -6.86 -20.68
CA MET A 219 -19.08 -6.60 -21.84
C MET A 219 -18.38 -5.24 -21.76
N LYS A 220 -19.07 -4.17 -21.33
CA LYS A 220 -18.46 -2.85 -21.11
C LYS A 220 -17.39 -2.88 -20.01
N ALA A 221 -17.57 -3.72 -18.99
CA ALA A 221 -16.61 -3.95 -17.92
C ALA A 221 -15.46 -4.91 -18.31
N ASN A 222 -15.43 -5.41 -19.54
CA ASN A 222 -14.51 -6.46 -20.02
C ASN A 222 -14.58 -7.80 -19.25
N LEU A 223 -15.68 -8.04 -18.52
CA LEU A 223 -15.98 -9.28 -17.83
C LEU A 223 -16.64 -10.29 -18.78
N THR A 224 -15.89 -10.69 -19.80
CA THR A 224 -16.41 -11.48 -20.94
C THR A 224 -16.35 -13.00 -20.78
N SER A 225 -16.00 -13.49 -19.59
CA SER A 225 -15.87 -14.91 -19.27
C SER A 225 -16.15 -15.20 -17.80
N ALA A 226 -16.50 -16.46 -17.49
CA ALA A 226 -16.65 -16.94 -16.12
C ALA A 226 -15.35 -16.77 -15.31
N PHE A 227 -14.21 -16.89 -15.97
CA PHE A 227 -12.89 -16.72 -15.35
C PHE A 227 -12.67 -15.28 -14.88
N HIS A 228 -12.93 -14.27 -15.74
CA HIS A 228 -12.75 -12.86 -15.35
C HIS A 228 -13.68 -12.45 -14.19
N VAL A 229 -14.90 -12.98 -14.13
CA VAL A 229 -15.80 -12.71 -13.00
C VAL A 229 -15.29 -13.41 -11.73
N GLY A 230 -14.84 -14.66 -11.85
CA GLY A 230 -14.35 -15.44 -10.71
C GLY A 230 -12.97 -15.05 -10.18
N GLU A 231 -12.22 -14.17 -10.87
CA GLU A 231 -11.00 -13.54 -10.34
C GLU A 231 -11.31 -12.44 -9.29
N LEU A 232 -12.57 -11.99 -9.22
CA LEU A 232 -13.02 -11.00 -8.24
C LEU A 232 -13.58 -11.69 -7.01
N PRO A 233 -13.23 -11.23 -5.79
CA PRO A 233 -13.97 -11.61 -4.60
C PRO A 233 -15.45 -11.21 -4.72
N GLU A 234 -16.35 -12.05 -4.22
CA GLU A 234 -17.80 -11.84 -4.29
C GLU A 234 -18.23 -10.46 -3.80
N SER A 235 -17.77 -10.06 -2.62
CA SER A 235 -18.09 -8.75 -2.04
C SER A 235 -17.62 -7.57 -2.91
N ALA A 236 -16.47 -7.70 -3.58
CA ALA A 236 -15.95 -6.70 -4.49
C ALA A 236 -16.78 -6.65 -5.79
N PHE A 237 -17.16 -7.80 -6.34
CA PHE A 237 -18.04 -7.87 -7.50
C PHE A 237 -19.40 -7.25 -7.21
N LEU A 238 -20.04 -7.61 -6.09
CA LEU A 238 -21.31 -7.05 -5.66
C LEU A 238 -21.18 -5.54 -5.42
N GLY A 239 -20.15 -5.10 -4.70
CA GLY A 239 -19.91 -3.69 -4.42
C GLY A 239 -19.67 -2.84 -5.68
N ALA A 240 -19.03 -3.41 -6.70
CA ALA A 240 -18.72 -2.70 -7.94
C ALA A 240 -19.87 -2.71 -8.97
N TYR A 241 -20.66 -3.78 -9.04
CA TYR A 241 -21.59 -4.01 -10.16
C TYR A 241 -23.07 -4.15 -9.80
N SER A 242 -23.47 -4.23 -8.52
CA SER A 242 -24.89 -4.44 -8.15
C SER A 242 -25.83 -3.37 -8.72
N GLU A 243 -25.45 -2.09 -8.63
CA GLU A 243 -26.28 -1.00 -9.16
C GLU A 243 -26.44 -1.10 -10.68
N ALA A 244 -25.34 -1.33 -11.40
CA ALA A 244 -25.33 -1.42 -12.86
C ALA A 244 -26.06 -2.67 -13.38
N LEU A 245 -26.04 -3.78 -12.64
CA LEU A 245 -26.71 -5.03 -12.99
C LEU A 245 -28.20 -5.05 -12.62
N GLY A 246 -28.70 -3.99 -11.97
CA GLY A 246 -30.12 -3.85 -11.63
C GLY A 246 -30.51 -4.44 -10.28
N GLY A 247 -29.55 -4.57 -9.35
CA GLY A 247 -29.75 -5.00 -7.97
C GLY A 247 -28.75 -6.06 -7.52
N GLU A 248 -28.62 -6.20 -6.19
CA GLU A 248 -27.74 -7.18 -5.56
C GLU A 248 -28.12 -8.62 -5.90
N ASP A 249 -29.42 -8.94 -5.94
CA ASP A 249 -29.90 -10.30 -6.28
C ASP A 249 -29.45 -10.76 -7.68
N ILE A 250 -29.50 -9.87 -8.66
CA ILE A 250 -29.07 -10.19 -10.04
C ILE A 250 -27.56 -10.34 -10.09
N ALA A 251 -26.82 -9.44 -9.44
CA ALA A 251 -25.38 -9.53 -9.37
C ALA A 251 -24.93 -10.83 -8.69
N MET A 252 -25.59 -11.22 -7.60
CA MET A 252 -25.36 -12.48 -6.90
C MET A 252 -25.59 -13.69 -7.81
N GLN A 253 -26.69 -13.70 -8.57
CA GLN A 253 -26.97 -14.78 -9.53
C GLN A 253 -25.93 -14.84 -10.65
N VAL A 254 -25.51 -13.68 -11.19
CA VAL A 254 -24.46 -13.60 -12.22
C VAL A 254 -23.13 -14.15 -11.69
N TYR A 255 -22.74 -13.75 -10.48
CA TYR A 255 -21.52 -14.23 -9.83
C TYR A 255 -21.59 -15.73 -9.57
N THR A 256 -22.67 -16.22 -8.98
CA THR A 256 -22.89 -17.66 -8.71
C THR A 256 -22.84 -18.47 -10.00
N ASN A 257 -23.48 -18.02 -11.08
CA ASN A 257 -23.43 -18.69 -12.39
C ASN A 257 -22.01 -18.69 -12.96
N ALA A 258 -21.27 -17.58 -12.81
CA ALA A 258 -19.88 -17.52 -13.24
C ALA A 258 -19.00 -18.51 -12.47
N ILE A 259 -19.11 -18.57 -11.14
CA ILE A 259 -18.37 -19.53 -10.32
C ILE A 259 -18.74 -20.97 -10.69
N ASN A 260 -20.02 -21.30 -10.82
CA ASN A 260 -20.46 -22.63 -11.22
C ASN A 260 -19.95 -23.02 -12.62
N ASN A 261 -20.01 -22.09 -13.58
CA ASN A 261 -19.49 -22.31 -14.92
C ASN A 261 -17.98 -22.49 -14.91
N ARG A 262 -17.26 -21.71 -14.11
CA ARG A 262 -15.80 -21.83 -13.94
C ARG A 262 -15.45 -23.20 -13.37
N ILE A 263 -16.04 -23.58 -12.23
CA ILE A 263 -15.81 -24.86 -11.58
C ILE A 263 -16.10 -26.01 -12.54
N ARG A 264 -17.26 -25.99 -13.21
CA ARG A 264 -17.63 -27.03 -14.18
C ARG A 264 -16.62 -27.13 -15.33
N ASN A 265 -16.19 -26.00 -15.89
CA ASN A 265 -15.24 -25.98 -17.00
C ASN A 265 -13.85 -26.44 -16.56
N GLU A 266 -13.36 -25.98 -15.41
CA GLU A 266 -12.07 -26.40 -14.83
C GLU A 266 -12.08 -27.88 -14.51
N GLN A 267 -13.13 -28.39 -13.83
CA GLN A 267 -13.27 -29.82 -13.55
C GLN A 267 -13.32 -30.64 -14.83
N ALA A 268 -14.10 -30.22 -15.83
CA ALA A 268 -14.15 -30.91 -17.11
C ALA A 268 -12.77 -30.95 -17.78
N LEU A 269 -12.06 -29.81 -17.86
CA LEU A 269 -10.73 -29.74 -18.45
C LEU A 269 -9.71 -30.58 -17.68
N MET A 270 -9.73 -30.55 -16.34
CA MET A 270 -8.83 -31.35 -15.50
C MET A 270 -9.10 -32.83 -15.64
N THR A 271 -10.36 -33.27 -15.56
CA THR A 271 -10.71 -34.69 -15.76
C THR A 271 -10.37 -35.16 -17.17
N MET A 272 -10.57 -34.33 -18.21
CA MET A 272 -10.14 -34.65 -19.57
C MET A 272 -8.62 -34.81 -19.65
N ARG A 273 -7.86 -33.87 -19.07
CA ARG A 273 -6.40 -33.92 -19.03
C ARG A 273 -5.90 -35.15 -18.30
N GLU A 274 -6.45 -35.45 -17.12
CA GLU A 274 -6.08 -36.63 -16.31
C GLU A 274 -6.45 -37.94 -17.02
N SER A 275 -7.60 -38.01 -17.69
CA SER A 275 -8.02 -39.21 -18.42
C SER A 275 -7.11 -39.51 -19.61
N VAL A 276 -6.68 -38.46 -20.34
CA VAL A 276 -5.77 -38.59 -21.49
C VAL A 276 -4.33 -38.82 -21.03
N ARG A 277 -3.86 -38.11 -20.00
CA ARG A 277 -2.48 -38.19 -19.49
C ARG A 277 -2.25 -39.44 -18.66
N GLY A 278 -3.16 -39.77 -17.74
CA GLY A 278 -2.98 -40.80 -16.73
C GLY A 278 -2.00 -40.36 -15.63
N THR A 279 -1.66 -41.31 -14.75
CA THR A 279 -0.69 -41.15 -13.66
C THR A 279 0.76 -41.25 -14.14
N GLY A 280 1.00 -41.77 -15.35
CA GLY A 280 2.33 -42.12 -15.85
C GLY A 280 2.80 -43.51 -15.39
N LEU A 281 2.02 -44.19 -14.54
CA LEU A 281 2.33 -45.53 -14.05
C LEU A 281 1.51 -46.55 -14.83
N ALA A 282 2.19 -47.37 -15.65
CA ALA A 282 1.54 -48.39 -16.48
C ALA A 282 0.70 -49.41 -15.69
N ILE A 283 0.99 -49.61 -14.40
CA ILE A 283 0.17 -50.47 -13.52
C ILE A 283 -1.20 -49.86 -13.19
N MET A 284 -1.31 -48.54 -13.14
CA MET A 284 -2.57 -47.83 -12.86
C MET A 284 -3.30 -47.46 -14.16
N ASP A 285 -2.56 -46.97 -15.16
CA ASP A 285 -3.12 -46.46 -16.42
C ASP A 285 -3.42 -47.57 -17.43
N GLY A 286 -2.88 -48.78 -17.19
CA GLY A 286 -2.91 -49.89 -18.12
C GLY A 286 -1.86 -49.76 -19.23
N LYS A 287 -1.94 -50.65 -20.23
CA LYS A 287 -0.94 -50.76 -21.30
C LYS A 287 -1.20 -49.82 -22.50
N GLN A 288 -2.28 -49.03 -22.47
CA GLN A 288 -2.62 -48.18 -23.61
C GLN A 288 -1.76 -46.91 -23.61
N PRO A 289 -1.08 -46.59 -24.72
CA PRO A 289 -0.29 -45.38 -24.81
C PRO A 289 -1.20 -44.14 -24.79
N MET A 290 -0.64 -43.01 -24.36
CA MET A 290 -1.35 -41.72 -24.26
C MET A 290 -2.02 -41.32 -25.57
N GLN A 291 -1.33 -41.50 -26.70
CA GLN A 291 -1.83 -41.16 -28.04
C GLN A 291 -3.14 -41.89 -28.37
N THR A 292 -3.28 -43.15 -27.95
CA THR A 292 -4.51 -43.92 -28.15
C THR A 292 -5.65 -43.37 -27.30
N ARG A 293 -5.38 -43.02 -26.03
CA ARG A 293 -6.38 -42.40 -25.14
C ARG A 293 -6.83 -41.03 -25.66
N MET A 294 -5.89 -40.24 -26.19
CA MET A 294 -6.16 -38.96 -26.83
C MET A 294 -7.07 -39.12 -28.05
N ALA A 295 -6.78 -40.08 -28.93
CA ALA A 295 -7.62 -40.37 -30.10
C ALA A 295 -9.04 -40.84 -29.71
N MET A 296 -9.18 -41.64 -28.66
CA MET A 296 -10.49 -42.03 -28.13
C MET A 296 -11.28 -40.83 -27.62
N MET A 297 -10.63 -39.94 -26.87
CA MET A 297 -11.26 -38.72 -26.36
C MET A 297 -11.69 -37.80 -27.50
N GLN A 298 -10.85 -37.61 -28.52
CA GLN A 298 -11.18 -36.83 -29.71
C GLN A 298 -12.39 -37.41 -30.44
N LYS A 299 -12.44 -38.73 -30.60
CA LYS A 299 -13.60 -39.41 -31.21
C LYS A 299 -14.90 -39.15 -30.44
N VAL A 300 -14.87 -39.26 -29.12
CA VAL A 300 -16.05 -38.95 -28.28
C VAL A 300 -16.46 -37.49 -28.43
N ALA A 301 -15.49 -36.56 -28.47
CA ALA A 301 -15.78 -35.15 -28.71
C ALA A 301 -16.42 -34.91 -30.09
N ASP A 302 -15.90 -35.54 -31.14
CA ASP A 302 -16.41 -35.45 -32.51
C ASP A 302 -17.85 -36.01 -32.62
N ASP A 303 -18.09 -37.18 -32.02
CA ASP A 303 -19.42 -37.83 -31.97
C ASP A 303 -20.45 -36.93 -31.25
N GLN A 304 -20.02 -36.24 -30.19
CA GLN A 304 -20.84 -35.28 -29.44
C GLN A 304 -20.85 -33.87 -30.06
N LYS A 305 -20.19 -33.68 -31.22
CA LYS A 305 -20.05 -32.38 -31.91
C LYS A 305 -19.46 -31.29 -31.01
N VAL A 306 -18.62 -31.68 -30.06
CA VAL A 306 -17.87 -30.77 -29.21
C VAL A 306 -16.63 -30.33 -29.99
N PRO A 307 -16.43 -29.02 -30.22
CA PRO A 307 -15.24 -28.51 -30.90
C PRO A 307 -14.03 -28.58 -29.97
N LEU A 308 -13.50 -29.79 -29.76
CA LEU A 308 -12.34 -30.04 -28.90
C LEU A 308 -11.09 -30.13 -29.75
N ASN A 309 -10.05 -29.39 -29.36
CA ASN A 309 -8.67 -29.61 -29.79
C ASN A 309 -7.82 -29.61 -28.52
N LEU A 310 -7.35 -30.79 -28.12
CA LEU A 310 -6.61 -30.98 -26.87
C LEU A 310 -5.24 -30.30 -26.89
N GLU A 311 -4.53 -30.32 -28.02
CA GLU A 311 -3.24 -29.64 -28.18
C GLU A 311 -3.40 -28.12 -28.14
N ALA A 312 -4.49 -27.58 -28.67
CA ALA A 312 -4.80 -26.16 -28.56
C ALA A 312 -5.17 -25.73 -27.13
N LEU A 313 -5.69 -26.65 -26.29
CA LEU A 313 -6.08 -26.37 -24.91
C LEU A 313 -4.94 -26.56 -23.91
N PHE A 314 -4.10 -27.56 -24.12
CA PHE A 314 -3.07 -27.99 -23.17
C PHE A 314 -1.63 -27.81 -23.67
N GLY A 315 -1.44 -27.38 -24.93
CA GLY A 315 -0.13 -27.31 -25.57
C GLY A 315 0.37 -28.69 -26.01
N SER A 316 1.69 -28.78 -26.25
CA SER A 316 2.34 -30.08 -26.46
C SER A 316 2.08 -30.97 -25.25
N MET A 317 1.36 -32.08 -25.48
CA MET A 317 1.19 -33.12 -24.47
C MET A 317 2.36 -34.09 -24.43
N ASP A 318 3.31 -33.95 -25.37
CA ASP A 318 4.56 -34.69 -25.33
C ASP A 318 5.40 -34.22 -24.15
N TYR A 319 5.84 -35.19 -23.36
CA TYR A 319 6.58 -35.00 -22.12
C TYR A 319 7.91 -34.27 -22.38
N CYS A 320 8.08 -33.09 -21.79
CA CYS A 320 9.36 -32.75 -21.17
C CYS A 320 9.26 -33.21 -19.73
N GLU A 321 10.32 -33.85 -19.23
CA GLU A 321 10.57 -34.00 -17.81
C GLU A 321 10.70 -32.57 -17.26
N CYS A 322 9.57 -31.96 -16.91
CA CYS A 322 9.57 -30.58 -16.43
C CYS A 322 10.33 -30.59 -15.12
N ASP A 323 11.46 -29.89 -15.07
CA ASP A 323 12.16 -29.62 -13.83
C ASP A 323 11.18 -29.00 -12.82
N GLU A 324 11.40 -29.23 -11.53
CA GLU A 324 10.48 -28.81 -10.46
C GLU A 324 10.13 -27.32 -10.53
N CYS A 325 10.99 -26.48 -11.10
CA CYS A 325 10.77 -25.03 -11.24
C CYS A 325 9.64 -24.68 -12.22
N LEU A 326 9.42 -25.54 -13.22
CA LEU A 326 8.36 -25.38 -14.22
C LEU A 326 7.03 -26.02 -13.78
N SER A 327 6.97 -26.57 -12.56
CA SER A 327 5.74 -27.06 -11.96
C SER A 327 4.78 -25.91 -11.69
N VAL A 328 3.47 -26.15 -11.89
CA VAL A 328 2.40 -25.22 -11.48
C VAL A 328 2.31 -25.04 -9.96
N TYR A 329 3.02 -25.88 -9.20
CA TYR A 329 3.14 -25.81 -7.74
C TYR A 329 4.52 -25.30 -7.27
N SER A 330 5.36 -24.81 -8.19
CA SER A 330 6.70 -24.34 -7.85
C SER A 330 6.68 -22.98 -7.11
N PRO A 331 7.77 -22.61 -6.42
CA PRO A 331 7.90 -21.27 -5.85
C PRO A 331 7.78 -20.16 -6.91
N ALA A 332 8.27 -20.41 -8.14
CA ALA A 332 8.13 -19.47 -9.25
C ALA A 332 6.66 -19.28 -9.67
N ALA A 333 5.88 -20.35 -9.76
CA ALA A 333 4.44 -20.28 -10.04
C ALA A 333 3.70 -19.50 -8.94
N TYR A 334 4.07 -19.72 -7.67
CA TYR A 334 3.53 -18.97 -6.54
C TYR A 334 3.88 -17.47 -6.61
N PHE A 335 5.12 -17.12 -6.98
CA PHE A 335 5.52 -15.73 -7.19
C PHE A 335 4.68 -15.04 -8.26
N VAL A 336 4.46 -15.69 -9.41
CA VAL A 336 3.60 -15.16 -10.49
C VAL A 336 2.17 -14.95 -10.01
N GLU A 337 1.62 -15.89 -9.24
CA GLU A 337 0.27 -15.75 -8.67
C GLU A 337 0.17 -14.56 -7.72
N LEU A 338 1.20 -14.30 -6.90
CA LEU A 338 1.25 -13.11 -6.04
C LEU A 338 1.29 -11.81 -6.86
N LEU A 339 2.07 -11.75 -7.94
CA LEU A 339 2.09 -10.58 -8.82
C LEU A 339 0.73 -10.37 -9.50
N GLN A 340 0.09 -11.45 -9.97
CA GLN A 340 -1.23 -11.40 -10.58
C GLN A 340 -2.30 -10.96 -9.57
N TYR A 341 -2.23 -11.42 -8.32
CA TYR A 341 -3.06 -10.95 -7.22
C TYR A 341 -2.90 -9.44 -7.01
N LEU A 342 -1.67 -8.93 -6.94
CA LEU A 342 -1.42 -7.50 -6.79
C LEU A 342 -1.84 -6.67 -8.01
N ARG A 343 -1.83 -7.25 -9.21
CA ARG A 343 -2.28 -6.61 -10.46
C ARG A 343 -3.79 -6.47 -10.54
N ASN A 344 -4.52 -7.51 -10.13
CA ASN A 344 -5.98 -7.57 -10.28
C ASN A 344 -6.71 -6.78 -9.19
N ASN A 345 -6.08 -6.62 -8.03
CA ASN A 345 -6.67 -5.91 -6.89
C ASN A 345 -6.32 -4.42 -6.89
N ASN A 346 -7.16 -3.64 -6.23
CA ASN A 346 -6.90 -2.24 -5.92
C ASN A 346 -7.46 -1.92 -4.51
N LEU A 347 -6.97 -0.85 -3.88
CA LEU A 347 -7.41 -0.47 -2.53
C LEU A 347 -8.86 0.06 -2.49
N ASP A 348 -9.50 0.27 -3.64
CA ASP A 348 -10.90 0.69 -3.76
C ASP A 348 -11.75 -0.45 -4.34
N PRO A 349 -12.54 -1.17 -3.52
CA PRO A 349 -13.34 -2.32 -3.95
C PRO A 349 -14.30 -2.02 -5.11
N LYS A 350 -14.63 -0.74 -5.36
CA LYS A 350 -15.50 -0.32 -6.46
C LYS A 350 -14.79 -0.19 -7.81
N LYS A 351 -13.46 -0.34 -7.85
CA LYS A 351 -12.65 -0.12 -9.06
C LYS A 351 -11.71 -1.28 -9.40
N PRO A 352 -12.19 -2.53 -9.45
CA PRO A 352 -11.34 -3.66 -9.78
C PRO A 352 -10.57 -3.45 -11.11
N ASN A 353 -9.36 -4.01 -11.18
CA ASN A 353 -8.51 -3.93 -12.38
C ASN A 353 -8.55 -5.20 -13.24
N THR A 354 -9.35 -6.18 -12.85
CA THR A 354 -9.54 -7.45 -13.58
C THR A 354 -9.97 -7.22 -15.03
N GLY A 355 -9.39 -8.00 -15.94
CA GLY A 355 -9.64 -7.89 -17.38
C GLY A 355 -8.99 -6.68 -18.07
N LYS A 356 -8.29 -5.78 -17.34
CA LYS A 356 -7.53 -4.68 -17.95
C LYS A 356 -6.08 -5.10 -18.24
N LYS A 357 -5.53 -4.61 -19.35
CA LYS A 357 -4.12 -4.82 -19.69
C LYS A 357 -3.22 -3.92 -18.83
N GLY A 358 -2.06 -4.44 -18.42
CA GLY A 358 -1.09 -3.72 -17.60
C GLY A 358 -1.42 -3.72 -16.10
N PHE A 359 -0.66 -2.91 -15.36
CA PHE A 359 -0.70 -2.83 -13.89
C PHE A 359 -0.84 -1.39 -13.36
N LYS A 360 -1.17 -0.41 -14.21
CA LYS A 360 -1.32 0.99 -13.77
C LYS A 360 -2.43 1.14 -12.73
N ASP A 361 -2.21 2.00 -11.72
CA ASP A 361 -3.15 2.26 -10.61
C ASP A 361 -3.43 1.04 -9.71
N THR A 362 -2.47 0.10 -9.63
CA THR A 362 -2.56 -1.12 -8.81
C THR A 362 -1.49 -1.15 -7.70
N PRO A 363 -1.65 -1.98 -6.65
CA PRO A 363 -0.58 -2.32 -5.73
C PRO A 363 0.70 -2.81 -6.41
N LEU A 364 0.58 -3.58 -7.51
CA LEU A 364 1.74 -4.05 -8.28
C LEU A 364 2.56 -2.88 -8.85
N GLU A 365 1.90 -1.82 -9.33
CA GLU A 365 2.58 -0.59 -9.77
C GLU A 365 3.42 0.02 -8.65
N LYS A 366 2.88 0.05 -7.42
CA LYS A 366 3.58 0.62 -6.26
C LYS A 366 4.75 -0.24 -5.82
N LEU A 367 4.63 -1.57 -5.96
CA LEU A 367 5.74 -2.50 -5.75
C LEU A 367 6.84 -2.25 -6.76
N PHE A 368 6.54 -2.26 -8.06
CA PHE A 368 7.52 -2.03 -9.13
C PHE A 368 8.09 -0.61 -9.16
N ARG A 369 7.43 0.38 -8.54
CA ARG A 369 8.05 1.68 -8.27
C ARG A 369 9.24 1.60 -7.30
N ARG A 370 9.19 0.67 -6.34
CA ARG A 370 10.22 0.47 -5.31
C ARG A 370 11.24 -0.60 -5.71
N ARG A 371 10.76 -1.65 -6.36
CA ARG A 371 11.51 -2.85 -6.75
C ARG A 371 11.18 -3.24 -8.20
N PRO A 372 11.60 -2.42 -9.19
CA PRO A 372 11.40 -2.73 -10.60
C PRO A 372 12.12 -4.01 -11.04
N ASP A 373 13.22 -4.36 -10.37
CA ASP A 373 14.02 -5.56 -10.58
C ASP A 373 13.19 -6.86 -10.48
N LEU A 374 12.19 -6.91 -9.58
CA LEU A 374 11.28 -8.06 -9.47
C LEU A 374 10.45 -8.32 -10.73
N GLY A 375 10.25 -7.30 -11.57
CA GLY A 375 9.56 -7.46 -12.86
C GLY A 375 10.47 -7.95 -13.99
N CYS A 376 11.78 -7.93 -13.77
CA CYS A 376 12.81 -8.35 -14.72
C CYS A 376 13.51 -9.65 -14.32
N LEU A 377 13.23 -10.20 -13.14
CA LEU A 377 13.77 -11.47 -12.65
C LEU A 377 13.32 -12.64 -13.54
N ASP A 378 14.27 -13.42 -14.04
CA ASP A 378 13.96 -14.60 -14.84
C ASP A 378 13.47 -15.76 -13.96
N LEU A 379 12.43 -16.47 -14.41
CA LEU A 379 11.84 -17.59 -13.66
C LEU A 379 12.54 -18.92 -14.00
N THR A 380 13.85 -18.97 -13.78
CA THR A 380 14.71 -20.14 -14.03
C THR A 380 14.74 -21.09 -12.84
N CYS A 381 15.25 -22.31 -13.06
CA CYS A 381 15.45 -23.29 -11.99
C CYS A 381 16.50 -22.84 -10.99
N GLU A 382 17.57 -22.20 -11.49
CA GLU A 382 18.67 -21.64 -10.72
C GLU A 382 18.15 -20.55 -9.79
N ASN A 383 17.38 -19.58 -10.29
CA ASN A 383 16.77 -18.54 -9.46
C ASN A 383 15.75 -19.08 -8.44
N THR A 384 15.12 -20.22 -8.74
CA THR A 384 14.09 -20.80 -7.87
C THR A 384 14.67 -21.60 -6.71
N PHE A 385 15.79 -22.32 -6.93
CA PHE A 385 16.28 -23.33 -5.99
C PHE A 385 17.72 -23.16 -5.52
N THR A 386 18.53 -22.31 -6.15
CA THR A 386 19.88 -22.06 -5.66
C THR A 386 19.80 -21.27 -4.35
N ILE A 387 20.37 -21.84 -3.29
CA ILE A 387 20.39 -21.21 -1.95
C ILE A 387 21.54 -20.21 -1.90
N LEU A 388 21.24 -18.99 -1.42
CA LEU A 388 22.22 -17.94 -1.17
C LEU A 388 21.88 -17.14 0.11
N PRO A 389 22.85 -16.45 0.73
CA PRO A 389 22.60 -15.60 1.88
C PRO A 389 21.69 -14.42 1.55
N TYR A 390 20.66 -14.19 2.36
CA TYR A 390 19.75 -13.05 2.17
C TYR A 390 20.46 -11.69 2.22
N ILE A 391 21.54 -11.58 2.98
CA ILE A 391 22.28 -10.32 3.10
C ILE A 391 22.96 -9.92 1.79
N ASP A 392 23.36 -10.89 0.96
CA ASP A 392 24.01 -10.61 -0.32
C ASP A 392 23.01 -10.00 -1.31
N LEU A 393 21.79 -10.53 -1.36
CA LEU A 393 20.69 -9.94 -2.15
C LEU A 393 20.32 -8.53 -1.68
N VAL A 394 20.36 -8.29 -0.37
CA VAL A 394 20.08 -6.95 0.18
C VAL A 394 21.18 -5.98 -0.23
N ASN A 395 22.45 -6.38 -0.12
CA ASN A 395 23.59 -5.57 -0.51
C ASN A 395 23.57 -5.29 -2.01
N GLU A 396 23.34 -6.28 -2.86
CA GLU A 396 23.23 -6.12 -4.31
C GLU A 396 22.19 -5.05 -4.70
N VAL A 397 20.99 -5.11 -4.10
CA VAL A 397 19.93 -4.12 -4.32
C VAL A 397 20.34 -2.74 -3.79
N MET A 398 20.95 -2.66 -2.61
CA MET A 398 21.38 -1.38 -2.02
C MET A 398 22.55 -0.75 -2.78
N GLU A 399 23.49 -1.54 -3.25
CA GLU A 399 24.62 -1.10 -4.07
C GLU A 399 24.12 -0.52 -5.40
N SER A 400 23.23 -1.25 -6.09
CA SER A 400 22.60 -0.73 -7.31
C SER A 400 21.82 0.55 -7.04
N PHE A 401 21.09 0.64 -5.92
CA PHE A 401 20.38 1.86 -5.55
C PHE A 401 21.32 3.05 -5.29
N VAL A 402 22.46 2.82 -4.65
CA VAL A 402 23.47 3.86 -4.38
C VAL A 402 24.04 4.41 -5.69
N VAL A 403 24.40 3.53 -6.64
CA VAL A 403 24.89 3.93 -7.97
C VAL A 403 23.83 4.73 -8.72
N HIS A 404 22.57 4.33 -8.64
CA HIS A 404 21.46 4.99 -9.31
C HIS A 404 20.79 6.11 -8.49
N LEU A 405 21.36 6.53 -7.36
CA LEU A 405 20.75 7.52 -6.45
C LEU A 405 20.50 8.87 -7.14
N GLY A 406 21.35 9.25 -8.09
CA GLY A 406 21.18 10.44 -8.92
C GLY A 406 19.90 10.39 -9.76
N LEU A 407 19.59 9.24 -10.38
CA LEU A 407 18.38 9.03 -11.17
C LEU A 407 17.13 9.07 -10.30
N TYR A 408 17.17 8.43 -9.13
CA TYR A 408 16.10 8.51 -8.15
C TYR A 408 15.85 9.96 -7.67
N SER A 409 16.93 10.72 -7.47
CA SER A 409 16.87 12.11 -7.06
C SER A 409 16.25 13.01 -8.14
N ALA A 410 16.57 12.75 -9.41
CA ALA A 410 16.07 13.48 -10.58
C ALA A 410 14.66 13.08 -11.04
N SER A 411 14.13 11.93 -10.60
CA SER A 411 12.81 11.44 -10.97
C SER A 411 11.70 12.46 -10.66
N VAL A 412 10.90 12.80 -11.68
CA VAL A 412 9.73 13.70 -11.57
C VAL A 412 8.46 12.98 -11.12
N GLU A 413 8.48 11.64 -11.06
CA GLU A 413 7.33 10.84 -10.65
C GLU A 413 7.00 11.00 -9.17
N LYS A 414 5.71 10.86 -8.83
CA LYS A 414 5.22 10.92 -7.45
C LYS A 414 4.31 9.72 -7.15
N PRO A 415 4.71 8.78 -6.26
CA PRO A 415 6.02 8.70 -5.60
C PRO A 415 7.15 8.42 -6.61
N LYS A 416 8.39 8.74 -6.22
CA LYS A 416 9.58 8.58 -7.07
C LYS A 416 9.79 7.13 -7.50
N GLN A 417 10.29 6.95 -8.72
CA GLN A 417 10.64 5.66 -9.29
C GLN A 417 12.11 5.30 -8.96
N ALA A 418 12.33 4.10 -8.42
CA ALA A 418 13.67 3.53 -8.29
C ALA A 418 14.18 2.98 -9.63
N THR A 419 15.49 3.04 -9.84
CA THR A 419 16.17 2.32 -10.92
C THR A 419 17.11 1.34 -10.23
N LEU A 420 16.95 0.06 -10.53
CA LEU A 420 17.72 -1.02 -9.95
C LEU A 420 18.14 -1.96 -11.08
N ASP A 421 19.35 -2.49 -10.96
CA ASP A 421 19.82 -3.60 -11.78
C ASP A 421 19.10 -4.88 -11.33
N ALA A 422 18.84 -5.76 -12.29
CA ALA A 422 18.29 -7.09 -12.03
C ALA A 422 19.36 -8.12 -12.36
N PHE A 423 19.54 -9.08 -11.46
CA PHE A 423 20.53 -10.13 -11.57
C PHE A 423 19.86 -11.50 -11.42
N ASP A 424 20.43 -12.48 -12.11
CA ASP A 424 19.99 -13.87 -12.13
C ASP A 424 21.18 -14.78 -11.82
N VAL A 425 20.92 -15.92 -11.20
CA VAL A 425 21.94 -16.95 -10.95
C VAL A 425 22.33 -17.62 -12.27
N GLN A 426 23.63 -17.74 -12.55
CA GLN A 426 24.19 -18.19 -13.83
C GLN A 426 25.10 -19.42 -13.67
N GLY A 427 24.51 -20.53 -13.25
CA GLY A 427 25.20 -21.82 -13.18
C GLY A 427 26.10 -22.01 -11.95
N GLU A 428 26.14 -21.04 -11.04
CA GLU A 428 26.79 -21.18 -9.73
C GLU A 428 26.01 -22.13 -8.82
N THR A 429 26.76 -22.88 -8.01
CA THR A 429 26.20 -23.78 -7.01
C THR A 429 25.89 -23.03 -5.72
N SER A 430 24.97 -23.57 -4.91
CA SER A 430 24.66 -23.01 -3.59
C SER A 430 25.90 -22.94 -2.68
N SER A 431 26.84 -23.88 -2.80
CA SER A 431 28.08 -23.87 -2.00
C SER A 431 29.01 -22.72 -2.39
N GLU A 432 29.05 -22.34 -3.66
CA GLU A 432 29.84 -21.19 -4.12
C GLU A 432 29.22 -19.87 -3.65
N LEU A 433 27.89 -19.72 -3.78
CA LEU A 433 27.18 -18.51 -3.37
C LEU A 433 27.13 -18.32 -1.84
N LEU A 434 27.20 -19.40 -1.05
CA LEU A 434 27.33 -19.30 0.40
C LEU A 434 28.74 -18.85 0.85
N ALA A 435 29.75 -19.02 0.00
CA ALA A 435 31.12 -18.63 0.31
C ALA A 435 31.42 -17.18 -0.09
N GLN A 436 30.82 -16.69 -1.17
CA GLN A 436 30.99 -15.33 -1.67
C GLN A 436 29.78 -14.88 -2.48
N PRO A 437 29.44 -13.58 -2.45
CA PRO A 437 28.39 -13.03 -3.31
C PRO A 437 28.77 -13.16 -4.79
N GLN A 438 27.77 -13.43 -5.64
CA GLN A 438 27.96 -13.50 -7.09
C GLN A 438 28.19 -12.12 -7.71
N HIS A 439 27.44 -11.13 -7.22
CA HIS A 439 27.46 -9.76 -7.72
C HIS A 439 27.88 -8.80 -6.61
N THR A 440 28.88 -7.97 -6.90
CA THR A 440 29.31 -6.88 -6.02
C THR A 440 29.61 -5.68 -6.90
N ASN A 441 28.90 -4.59 -6.69
CA ASN A 441 29.07 -3.37 -7.45
C ASN A 441 30.07 -2.43 -6.75
N TYR A 442 31.34 -2.54 -7.15
CA TYR A 442 32.44 -1.73 -6.62
C TYR A 442 32.29 -0.21 -6.83
N GLU A 443 31.45 0.23 -7.78
CA GLU A 443 31.16 1.65 -7.97
C GLU A 443 30.42 2.24 -6.76
N ALA A 444 29.51 1.47 -6.14
CA ALA A 444 28.81 1.89 -4.92
C ALA A 444 29.81 2.25 -3.81
N TYR A 445 30.82 1.42 -3.60
CA TYR A 445 31.85 1.67 -2.59
C TYR A 445 32.78 2.84 -2.94
N CYS A 446 32.97 3.15 -4.23
CA CYS A 446 33.67 4.37 -4.65
C CYS A 446 32.87 5.64 -4.32
N ILE A 447 31.54 5.56 -4.29
CA ILE A 447 30.66 6.64 -3.84
C ILE A 447 30.69 6.72 -2.30
N LEU A 448 30.48 5.58 -1.62
CA LEU A 448 30.36 5.53 -0.16
C LEU A 448 31.64 5.96 0.57
N LYS A 449 32.84 5.69 0.03
CA LYS A 449 34.10 6.15 0.62
C LYS A 449 34.24 7.68 0.65
N ASN A 450 33.56 8.38 -0.26
CA ASN A 450 33.61 9.84 -0.37
C ASN A 450 32.38 10.53 0.22
N ALA A 451 31.39 9.75 0.67
CA ALA A 451 30.15 10.27 1.24
C ALA A 451 30.38 10.71 2.68
N VAL A 452 29.77 11.85 3.05
CA VAL A 452 29.97 12.50 4.36
C VAL A 452 28.74 12.45 5.27
N TYR A 453 27.64 11.88 4.77
CA TYR A 453 26.38 11.70 5.49
C TYR A 453 25.66 10.43 4.96
N PRO A 454 25.03 9.61 5.81
CA PRO A 454 24.86 9.76 7.27
C PRO A 454 26.16 9.58 8.06
N PHE A 455 26.12 9.81 9.38
CA PHE A 455 27.28 9.73 10.30
C PHE A 455 28.00 8.37 10.36
N THR A 456 27.43 7.33 9.74
CA THR A 456 28.06 6.02 9.54
C THR A 456 28.96 5.97 8.30
N LEU A 457 29.05 7.06 7.54
CA LEU A 457 29.90 7.24 6.36
C LEU A 457 30.99 8.28 6.67
N PRO A 458 32.15 8.21 6.00
CA PRO A 458 32.47 7.39 4.83
C PRO A 458 32.70 5.91 5.13
N TYR A 459 32.45 5.03 4.15
CA TYR A 459 32.73 3.59 4.27
C TYR A 459 33.73 3.12 3.21
N HIS A 460 34.88 2.61 3.67
CA HIS A 460 35.96 2.14 2.80
C HIS A 460 36.10 0.60 2.83
N GLN A 461 35.28 -0.09 2.03
CA GLN A 461 35.16 -1.56 2.02
C GLN A 461 36.51 -2.32 1.96
N PRO A 462 37.50 -1.95 1.10
CA PRO A 462 38.77 -2.68 1.07
C PRO A 462 39.60 -2.57 2.37
N ILE A 463 39.53 -1.45 3.08
CA ILE A 463 40.26 -1.24 4.33
C ILE A 463 39.58 -2.05 5.43
N ASP A 464 38.25 -2.02 5.48
CA ASP A 464 37.47 -2.80 6.43
C ASP A 464 37.73 -4.31 6.26
N ALA A 465 37.67 -4.82 5.02
CA ALA A 465 38.04 -6.20 4.71
C ALA A 465 39.49 -6.51 5.15
N THR A 466 40.44 -5.62 4.87
CA THR A 466 41.84 -5.79 5.31
C THR A 466 41.94 -5.90 6.83
N ARG A 467 41.25 -5.02 7.57
CA ARG A 467 41.24 -5.04 9.04
C ARG A 467 40.67 -6.34 9.58
N ILE A 468 39.56 -6.82 9.01
CA ILE A 468 38.92 -8.09 9.38
C ILE A 468 39.88 -9.27 9.15
N PHE A 469 40.49 -9.36 7.97
CA PHE A 469 41.42 -10.45 7.65
C PHE A 469 42.68 -10.43 8.53
N LEU A 470 43.27 -9.26 8.75
CA LEU A 470 44.45 -9.13 9.62
C LEU A 470 44.13 -9.51 11.07
N ASN A 471 42.99 -9.08 11.58
CA ASN A 471 42.53 -9.45 12.92
C ASN A 471 42.36 -10.97 13.05
N TYR A 472 41.78 -11.62 12.03
CA TYR A 472 41.69 -13.08 11.98
C TYR A 472 43.07 -13.76 11.97
N LEU A 473 44.07 -13.16 11.32
CA LEU A 473 45.46 -13.63 11.30
C LEU A 473 46.25 -13.30 12.59
N GLY A 474 45.64 -12.61 13.56
CA GLY A 474 46.25 -12.27 14.85
C GLY A 474 47.17 -11.04 14.80
N THR A 475 46.98 -10.14 13.84
CA THR A 475 47.69 -8.87 13.73
C THR A 475 46.71 -7.73 13.41
N SER A 476 47.19 -6.49 13.29
CA SER A 476 46.38 -5.35 12.87
C SER A 476 47.04 -4.59 11.73
N ARG A 477 46.23 -3.85 10.97
CA ARG A 477 46.76 -2.94 9.95
C ARG A 477 47.66 -1.86 10.57
N TYR A 478 47.33 -1.40 11.78
CA TYR A 478 48.17 -0.50 12.58
C TYR A 478 49.58 -1.07 12.80
N GLU A 479 49.69 -2.31 13.29
CA GLU A 479 50.99 -2.96 13.53
C GLU A 479 51.82 -3.08 12.26
N LEU A 480 51.17 -3.41 11.13
CA LEU A 480 51.84 -3.49 9.85
C LEU A 480 52.36 -2.13 9.38
N LEU A 481 51.54 -1.07 9.48
CA LEU A 481 51.95 0.28 9.10
C LEU A 481 53.10 0.79 9.99
N ASP A 482 53.04 0.52 11.29
CA ASP A 482 54.06 0.97 12.25
C ASP A 482 55.38 0.19 12.09
N THR A 483 55.30 -1.12 11.82
CA THR A 483 56.48 -1.97 11.64
C THR A 483 57.17 -1.77 10.29
N TYR A 484 56.39 -1.64 9.21
CA TYR A 484 56.89 -1.58 7.83
C TYR A 484 56.87 -0.16 7.25
N ARG A 485 57.38 0.81 8.02
CA ARG A 485 57.54 2.20 7.58
C ARG A 485 58.54 2.31 6.42
N THR A 486 58.16 3.01 5.35
CA THR A 486 59.06 3.27 4.20
C THR A 486 60.00 4.42 4.52
N ALA A 487 61.30 4.26 4.25
CA ALA A 487 62.28 5.30 4.59
C ALA A 487 62.16 6.58 3.73
N HIS A 488 61.60 6.47 2.51
CA HIS A 488 61.53 7.58 1.54
C HIS A 488 60.22 7.48 0.73
N ASP A 489 59.72 8.62 0.24
CA ASP A 489 58.69 8.68 -0.79
C ASP A 489 59.32 8.62 -2.18
N ASP A 490 59.09 7.54 -2.92
CA ASP A 490 59.60 7.35 -4.29
C ASP A 490 58.62 7.91 -5.37
N CYS A 491 57.52 8.58 -4.99
CA CYS A 491 56.40 8.88 -5.89
C CYS A 491 56.46 10.20 -6.67
N SER A 492 57.58 10.93 -6.71
CA SER A 492 57.64 12.20 -7.46
C SER A 492 58.07 12.01 -8.92
N LYS A 493 57.13 12.18 -9.87
CA LYS A 493 57.43 12.43 -11.31
C LYS A 493 57.98 13.84 -11.57
N THR A 494 58.10 14.66 -10.55
CA THR A 494 58.53 16.06 -10.62
C THR A 494 60.03 16.17 -10.32
N THR A 495 60.76 16.97 -11.10
CA THR A 495 62.16 17.30 -10.79
C THR A 495 62.21 18.21 -9.57
N LEU A 496 62.81 17.71 -8.49
CA LEU A 496 62.94 18.42 -7.21
C LEU A 496 64.37 18.93 -7.02
N THR A 497 64.50 20.10 -6.40
CA THR A 497 65.81 20.58 -5.92
C THR A 497 66.25 19.79 -4.68
N PRO A 498 67.55 19.77 -4.33
CA PRO A 498 68.03 19.08 -3.14
C PRO A 498 67.36 19.54 -1.83
N ALA A 499 67.01 20.83 -1.73
CA ALA A 499 66.32 21.38 -0.57
C ALA A 499 64.87 20.86 -0.48
N GLU A 500 64.14 20.86 -1.59
CA GLU A 500 62.77 20.32 -1.66
C GLU A 500 62.72 18.81 -1.40
N LEU A 501 63.76 18.07 -1.80
CA LEU A 501 63.89 16.65 -1.51
C LEU A 501 64.00 16.40 0.00
N GLN A 502 64.81 17.20 0.69
CA GLN A 502 64.97 17.10 2.15
C GLN A 502 63.67 17.46 2.87
N GLU A 503 62.95 18.48 2.39
CA GLU A 503 61.66 18.89 2.95
C GLU A 503 60.59 17.81 2.77
N ILE A 504 60.50 17.18 1.58
CA ILE A 504 59.60 16.05 1.34
C ILE A 504 59.93 14.85 2.24
N GLN A 505 61.21 14.58 2.51
CA GLN A 505 61.61 13.51 3.44
C GLN A 505 61.09 13.77 4.86
N THR A 506 61.19 15.00 5.36
CA THR A 506 60.62 15.37 6.67
C THR A 506 59.09 15.28 6.67
N LEU A 507 58.42 15.73 5.60
CA LEU A 507 56.97 15.61 5.48
C LEU A 507 56.51 14.15 5.41
N HIS A 508 57.31 13.26 4.80
CA HIS A 508 57.01 11.84 4.71
C HIS A 508 56.97 11.15 6.08
N GLU A 509 57.87 11.52 7.00
CA GLU A 509 57.82 11.03 8.40
C GLU A 509 56.50 11.44 9.07
N VAL A 510 56.07 12.69 8.89
CA VAL A 510 54.80 13.20 9.44
C VAL A 510 53.60 12.46 8.85
N VAL A 511 53.61 12.16 7.56
CA VAL A 511 52.54 11.41 6.88
C VAL A 511 52.40 10.01 7.45
N GLN A 512 53.54 9.34 7.72
CA GLN A 512 53.53 8.02 8.34
C GLN A 512 52.97 8.06 9.75
N ASP A 513 53.39 9.03 10.56
CA ASP A 513 52.85 9.21 11.92
C ASP A 513 51.34 9.46 11.88
N ARG A 514 50.87 10.36 11.00
CA ARG A 514 49.43 10.61 10.81
C ARG A 514 48.68 9.35 10.40
N ALA A 515 49.22 8.56 9.47
CA ALA A 515 48.57 7.34 9.00
C ALA A 515 48.53 6.25 10.07
N VAL A 516 49.60 6.07 10.85
CA VAL A 516 49.69 5.11 11.94
C VAL A 516 48.76 5.52 13.10
N ASP A 517 48.81 6.79 13.51
CA ASP A 517 47.98 7.33 14.58
C ASP A 517 46.49 7.31 14.23
N ALA A 518 46.13 7.52 12.96
CA ALA A 518 44.76 7.40 12.48
C ALA A 518 44.28 5.94 12.42
N GLU A 519 45.16 5.00 12.04
CA GLU A 519 44.79 3.59 11.96
C GLU A 519 44.55 2.95 13.34
N PHE A 520 45.21 3.45 14.40
CA PHE A 520 45.01 2.97 15.77
C PHE A 520 43.54 3.01 16.26
N PRO A 521 42.80 4.14 16.15
CA PRO A 521 41.36 4.20 16.38
C PRO A 521 40.51 3.72 15.19
N GLY A 522 41.12 3.24 14.11
CA GLY A 522 40.43 2.76 12.92
C GLY A 522 39.92 3.85 11.98
N LEU A 523 40.48 5.05 12.01
CA LEU A 523 40.10 6.16 11.13
C LEU A 523 40.71 5.99 9.74
N THR A 524 39.86 6.09 8.72
CA THR A 524 40.26 6.22 7.32
C THR A 524 40.80 7.64 7.03
N GLN A 525 41.43 7.83 5.88
CA GLN A 525 41.90 9.17 5.48
C GLN A 525 40.71 10.13 5.35
N GLU A 526 39.59 9.67 4.83
CA GLU A 526 38.39 10.48 4.66
C GLU A 526 37.81 10.90 6.02
N GLU A 527 37.73 10.01 7.01
CA GLU A 527 37.35 10.37 8.38
C GLU A 527 38.35 11.33 9.04
N TYR A 528 39.65 11.10 8.82
CA TYR A 528 40.70 11.99 9.31
C TYR A 528 40.53 13.42 8.75
N ILE A 529 40.22 13.55 7.45
CA ILE A 529 39.93 14.84 6.80
C ILE A 529 38.70 15.50 7.42
N ILE A 530 37.63 14.74 7.71
CA ILE A 530 36.41 15.28 8.33
C ILE A 530 36.71 15.88 9.71
N LEU A 531 37.48 15.16 10.53
CA LEU A 531 37.75 15.54 11.92
C LEU A 531 38.80 16.65 12.05
N THR A 532 39.85 16.60 11.24
CA THR A 532 41.02 17.48 11.37
C THR A 532 41.04 18.62 10.35
N LYS A 533 40.30 18.48 9.25
CA LYS A 533 40.36 19.36 8.06
C LYS A 533 41.73 19.37 7.39
N GLU A 534 42.48 18.29 7.57
CA GLU A 534 43.81 18.02 7.00
C GLU A 534 43.82 16.59 6.40
N ALA A 535 44.58 16.36 5.34
CA ALA A 535 44.86 15.00 4.86
C ALA A 535 46.13 14.45 5.53
N PHE A 536 46.49 13.18 5.30
CA PHE A 536 47.77 12.66 5.77
C PHE A 536 48.95 13.44 5.17
N TRP A 537 48.84 13.81 3.88
CA TRP A 537 49.75 14.75 3.23
C TRP A 537 49.33 16.19 3.53
N GLU A 538 50.24 16.97 4.10
CA GLU A 538 50.03 18.38 4.43
C GLU A 538 50.02 19.28 3.18
N LYS A 539 49.54 20.51 3.34
CA LYS A 539 49.51 21.54 2.28
C LYS A 539 50.89 21.74 1.64
N GLU A 540 51.93 21.78 2.44
CA GLU A 540 53.33 21.98 2.05
C GLU A 540 53.78 20.93 1.02
N TYR A 541 53.34 19.67 1.17
CA TYR A 541 53.61 18.62 0.19
C TYR A 541 53.02 18.95 -1.18
N PHE A 542 51.77 19.43 -1.22
CA PHE A 542 51.11 19.84 -2.46
C PHE A 542 51.78 21.08 -3.07
N ASP A 543 52.26 22.01 -2.24
CA ASP A 543 52.96 23.21 -2.70
C ASP A 543 54.26 22.86 -3.44
N ILE A 544 55.03 21.92 -2.88
CA ILE A 544 56.31 21.45 -3.43
C ILE A 544 56.11 20.59 -4.68
N THR A 545 55.16 19.65 -4.66
CA THR A 545 54.94 18.69 -5.74
C THR A 545 54.24 19.30 -6.96
N LEU A 546 53.32 20.23 -6.75
CA LEU A 546 52.59 20.95 -7.81
C LEU A 546 53.25 22.27 -8.22
N LYS A 547 54.38 22.63 -7.59
CA LYS A 547 55.14 23.87 -7.84
C LYS A 547 54.28 25.14 -7.79
N THR A 548 53.27 25.13 -6.93
CA THR A 548 52.27 26.20 -6.81
C THR A 548 51.89 26.33 -5.34
N PRO A 549 52.04 27.51 -4.71
CA PRO A 549 51.60 27.68 -3.34
C PRO A 549 50.06 27.73 -3.27
N HIS A 550 49.48 27.01 -2.32
CA HIS A 550 48.04 26.99 -2.07
C HIS A 550 47.70 27.73 -0.78
N THR A 551 46.56 28.41 -0.76
CA THR A 551 45.91 28.86 0.47
C THR A 551 45.34 27.67 1.24
N VAL A 552 45.09 27.84 2.55
CA VAL A 552 44.44 26.81 3.38
C VAL A 552 43.07 26.42 2.81
N GLN A 553 42.34 27.38 2.23
CA GLN A 553 41.02 27.12 1.65
C GLN A 553 41.13 26.30 0.36
N GLU A 554 42.03 26.66 -0.56
CA GLU A 554 42.26 25.89 -1.80
C GLU A 554 42.73 24.46 -1.50
N TYR A 555 43.58 24.29 -0.47
CA TYR A 555 43.98 22.96 -0.02
C TYR A 555 42.81 22.15 0.54
N ARG A 556 41.99 22.76 1.41
CA ARG A 556 40.78 22.10 1.97
C ARG A 556 39.79 21.69 0.89
N GLU A 557 39.60 22.51 -0.13
CA GLU A 557 38.79 22.18 -1.30
C GLU A 557 39.39 20.99 -2.08
N LYS A 558 40.72 20.96 -2.25
CA LYS A 558 41.42 19.86 -2.93
C LYS A 558 41.31 18.52 -2.21
N ILE A 559 41.41 18.51 -0.88
CA ILE A 559 41.28 17.28 -0.08
C ILE A 559 39.81 16.90 0.19
N GLY A 560 38.85 17.69 -0.29
CA GLY A 560 37.42 17.36 -0.23
C GLY A 560 36.72 17.72 1.09
N VAL A 561 37.23 18.66 1.88
CA VAL A 561 36.51 19.19 3.06
C VAL A 561 35.18 19.80 2.61
N LYS A 562 34.09 19.42 3.29
CA LYS A 562 32.74 19.92 3.01
C LYS A 562 32.33 21.03 4.00
N PRO A 563 31.38 21.89 3.61
CA PRO A 563 30.70 22.77 4.55
C PRO A 563 30.04 21.99 5.70
N VAL A 564 29.92 22.61 6.88
CA VAL A 564 29.43 21.95 8.11
C VAL A 564 28.03 21.37 7.92
N HIS A 565 27.14 22.08 7.22
CA HIS A 565 25.76 21.63 7.00
C HIS A 565 25.65 20.33 6.21
N GLU A 566 26.58 20.05 5.30
CA GLU A 566 26.58 18.81 4.50
C GLU A 566 26.85 17.57 5.38
N TYR A 567 27.72 17.68 6.39
CA TYR A 567 27.99 16.59 7.34
C TYR A 567 26.74 16.20 8.15
N TYR A 568 25.78 17.11 8.30
CA TYR A 568 24.49 16.84 8.96
C TYR A 568 23.36 16.52 7.97
N GLY A 569 23.67 16.34 6.69
CA GLY A 569 22.71 15.97 5.65
C GLY A 569 21.76 17.10 5.23
N TYR A 570 22.17 18.36 5.39
CA TYR A 570 21.50 19.49 4.73
C TYR A 570 22.04 19.63 3.31
N LYS A 571 21.20 20.13 2.40
CA LYS A 571 21.64 20.36 1.01
C LYS A 571 22.56 21.58 0.94
N VAL A 572 23.27 21.69 -0.18
CA VAL A 572 24.12 22.84 -0.51
C VAL A 572 23.34 24.15 -0.30
N ASP A 573 23.99 25.14 0.33
CA ASP A 573 23.48 26.48 0.65
C ASP A 573 22.38 26.54 1.73
N GLN A 574 22.21 25.48 2.53
CA GLN A 574 21.21 25.41 3.61
C GLN A 574 21.78 25.60 5.03
N ASP A 575 22.83 26.40 5.20
CA ASP A 575 23.35 26.78 6.53
C ASP A 575 22.26 27.43 7.40
N ALA A 576 21.40 28.25 6.79
CA ALA A 576 20.30 28.90 7.48
C ALA A 576 19.27 27.91 8.03
N ASP A 577 18.99 26.81 7.32
CA ASP A 577 18.10 25.76 7.81
C ASP A 577 18.74 25.02 8.98
N MET A 578 20.04 24.67 8.89
CA MET A 578 20.79 24.00 9.97
C MET A 578 20.82 24.83 11.26
N LEU A 579 20.94 26.15 11.13
CA LEU A 579 21.02 27.10 12.26
C LEU A 579 19.65 27.69 12.66
N SER A 580 18.56 27.26 12.02
CA SER A 580 17.23 27.82 12.27
C SER A 580 16.74 27.55 13.69
N LEU A 581 16.22 28.58 14.34
CA LEU A 581 15.56 28.53 15.65
C LEU A 581 14.03 28.68 15.55
N ASP A 582 13.47 28.59 14.35
CA ASP A 582 12.03 28.71 14.13
C ASP A 582 11.29 27.54 14.81
N GLU A 583 10.48 27.83 15.83
CA GLU A 583 9.77 26.82 16.62
C GLU A 583 8.43 26.39 16.01
N ASP A 584 8.01 26.95 14.87
CA ASP A 584 6.73 26.64 14.24
C ASP A 584 6.60 25.12 13.98
N PRO A 585 5.58 24.45 14.57
CA PRO A 585 5.48 23.00 14.51
C PRO A 585 5.13 22.45 13.11
N LYS A 586 4.59 23.28 12.21
CA LYS A 586 4.16 22.90 10.86
C LYS A 586 5.18 23.26 9.79
N THR A 587 5.85 24.39 9.92
CA THR A 587 6.70 24.98 8.86
C THR A 587 8.17 25.15 9.26
N GLY A 588 8.44 25.20 10.57
CA GLY A 588 9.75 25.36 11.18
C GLY A 588 10.36 24.06 11.74
N GLN A 589 11.11 24.21 12.81
CA GLN A 589 11.88 23.18 13.52
C GLN A 589 12.91 22.46 12.62
N ARG A 590 13.59 23.25 11.78
CA ARG A 590 14.54 22.75 10.79
C ARG A 590 15.97 22.65 11.31
N GLY A 591 16.33 23.46 12.30
CA GLY A 591 17.70 23.51 12.81
C GLY A 591 18.09 22.38 13.75
N LEU A 592 19.39 22.23 13.95
CA LEU A 592 19.96 21.19 14.81
C LEU A 592 19.64 21.36 16.29
N THR A 593 19.23 22.56 16.73
CA THR A 593 18.77 22.80 18.11
C THR A 593 17.51 21.99 18.47
N PHE A 594 16.74 21.55 17.47
CA PHE A 594 15.59 20.67 17.66
C PHE A 594 16.03 19.22 17.80
N VAL A 595 16.61 18.89 18.97
CA VAL A 595 17.35 17.66 19.23
C VAL A 595 16.60 16.40 18.80
N LYS A 596 15.35 16.23 19.26
CA LYS A 596 14.53 15.06 18.95
C LYS A 596 14.15 14.96 17.47
N LYS A 597 13.91 16.08 16.80
CA LYS A 597 13.37 16.12 15.42
C LYS A 597 14.46 16.12 14.36
N GLN A 598 15.61 16.73 14.65
CA GLN A 598 16.69 16.96 13.69
C GLN A 598 18.01 16.34 14.14
N PHE A 599 18.54 16.70 15.32
CA PHE A 599 19.88 16.28 15.73
C PHE A 599 20.03 14.77 15.87
N LEU A 600 19.19 14.11 16.67
CA LEU A 600 19.31 12.66 16.92
C LEU A 600 19.10 11.85 15.63
N PRO A 601 18.04 12.10 14.80
CA PRO A 601 17.86 11.33 13.56
C PRO A 601 18.99 11.52 12.54
N ARG A 602 19.64 12.69 12.51
CA ARG A 602 20.73 12.98 11.55
C ARG A 602 22.08 12.42 12.00
N THR A 603 22.34 12.44 13.30
CA THR A 603 23.61 11.96 13.87
C THR A 603 23.59 10.47 14.21
N GLY A 604 22.41 9.88 14.41
CA GLY A 604 22.25 8.50 14.87
C GLY A 604 22.64 8.27 16.34
N ILE A 605 23.06 9.32 17.06
CA ILE A 605 23.43 9.20 18.48
C ILE A 605 22.19 8.90 19.32
N GLN A 606 22.35 8.00 20.30
CA GLN A 606 21.29 7.77 21.27
C GLN A 606 21.14 8.98 22.20
N TYR A 607 19.91 9.23 22.65
CA TYR A 607 19.64 10.33 23.58
C TYR A 607 20.45 10.19 24.88
N THR A 608 20.62 8.97 25.38
CA THR A 608 21.43 8.68 26.57
C THR A 608 22.89 9.06 26.37
N ASP A 609 23.45 8.74 25.20
CA ASP A 609 24.85 9.03 24.88
C ASP A 609 25.06 10.53 24.72
N LEU A 610 24.09 11.25 24.12
CA LEU A 610 24.12 12.70 24.07
C LEU A 610 24.10 13.32 25.47
N VAL A 611 23.27 12.80 26.39
CA VAL A 611 23.24 13.26 27.78
C VAL A 611 24.58 13.02 28.47
N GLU A 612 25.21 11.87 28.26
CA GLU A 612 26.55 11.59 28.80
C GLU A 612 27.63 12.48 28.18
N LEU A 613 27.59 12.72 26.86
CA LEU A 613 28.51 13.64 26.18
C LEU A 613 28.42 15.07 26.75
N LEU A 614 27.21 15.55 27.05
CA LEU A 614 27.01 16.85 27.66
C LEU A 614 27.53 16.93 29.11
N LYS A 615 27.72 15.81 29.81
CA LYS A 615 28.37 15.80 31.13
C LYS A 615 29.90 15.87 31.03
N THR A 616 30.47 15.63 29.85
CA THR A 616 31.92 15.69 29.66
C THR A 616 32.42 17.13 29.74
N ARG A 617 33.64 17.30 30.24
CA ARG A 617 34.32 18.60 30.21
C ARG A 617 34.85 18.99 28.83
N PHE A 618 34.77 18.10 27.85
CA PHE A 618 35.09 18.41 26.47
C PHE A 618 34.01 19.30 25.85
N ILE A 619 32.74 18.88 25.95
CA ILE A 619 31.59 19.66 25.47
C ILE A 619 31.20 20.78 26.44
N ASN A 620 31.27 20.50 27.74
CA ASN A 620 30.95 21.44 28.80
C ASN A 620 32.15 21.68 29.73
N PRO A 621 33.14 22.53 29.36
CA PRO A 621 34.35 22.77 30.15
C PRO A 621 34.09 23.21 31.61
N ASN A 622 32.94 23.83 31.84
CA ASN A 622 32.47 24.34 33.13
C ASN A 622 31.71 23.29 33.98
N PHE A 623 31.53 22.06 33.49
CA PHE A 623 30.80 21.02 34.23
C PHE A 623 31.53 20.70 35.54
N PRO A 624 30.85 20.75 36.71
CA PRO A 624 31.50 20.59 38.00
C PRO A 624 31.93 19.14 38.26
N GLN A 625 32.88 18.94 39.17
CA GLN A 625 33.39 17.63 39.58
C GLN A 625 33.47 17.53 41.11
N GLY A 626 33.53 16.31 41.62
CA GLY A 626 33.67 16.03 43.05
C GLY A 626 32.59 16.70 43.89
N LYS A 627 32.99 17.38 44.97
CA LYS A 627 32.07 18.05 45.92
C LYS A 627 31.15 19.07 45.25
N ALA A 628 31.64 19.80 44.24
CA ALA A 628 30.83 20.79 43.53
C ALA A 628 29.73 20.15 42.66
N LEU A 629 29.97 18.94 42.14
CA LEU A 629 28.94 18.17 41.43
C LEU A 629 27.90 17.64 42.41
N THR A 630 28.33 17.12 43.57
CA THR A 630 27.41 16.67 44.63
C THR A 630 26.49 17.79 45.09
N ILE A 631 27.00 19.02 45.23
CA ILE A 631 26.18 20.20 45.54
C ILE A 631 25.22 20.51 44.39
N LEU A 632 25.67 20.51 43.14
CA LEU A 632 24.79 20.73 41.98
C LEU A 632 23.63 19.71 41.94
N GLU A 633 23.91 18.42 42.13
CA GLU A 633 22.92 17.33 42.11
C GLU A 633 21.95 17.39 43.31
N SER A 634 22.34 18.06 44.39
CA SER A 634 21.47 18.27 45.56
C SER A 634 20.43 19.38 45.35
N ILE A 635 20.66 20.30 44.40
CA ILE A 635 19.78 21.44 44.15
C ILE A 635 18.51 20.96 43.45
N ARG A 636 17.37 21.13 44.12
CA ARG A 636 16.05 20.67 43.65
C ARG A 636 15.32 21.65 42.73
N PHE A 637 15.86 22.85 42.56
CA PHE A 637 15.24 23.92 41.79
C PHE A 637 15.90 24.10 40.43
N SER A 638 15.10 24.42 39.41
CA SER A 638 15.64 24.68 38.07
C SER A 638 16.58 25.89 38.07
N TYR A 639 17.65 25.81 37.28
CA TYR A 639 18.60 26.92 37.14
C TYR A 639 17.91 28.21 36.70
N ARG A 640 16.94 28.12 35.78
CA ARG A 640 16.16 29.26 35.28
C ARG A 640 15.36 29.95 36.38
N PHE A 641 14.81 29.19 37.33
CA PHE A 641 14.16 29.77 38.51
C PHE A 641 15.19 30.46 39.41
N LEU A 642 16.30 29.80 39.72
CA LEU A 642 17.33 30.36 40.60
C LEU A 642 17.97 31.64 40.05
N GLN A 643 18.06 31.79 38.72
CA GLN A 643 18.52 33.03 38.08
C GLN A 643 17.66 34.25 38.44
N THR A 644 16.36 34.06 38.70
CA THR A 644 15.45 35.17 39.07
C THR A 644 15.74 35.76 40.44
N LEU A 645 16.45 34.99 41.29
CA LEU A 645 16.86 35.38 42.63
C LEU A 645 18.22 36.10 42.64
N VAL A 646 18.87 36.22 41.48
CA VAL A 646 20.16 36.91 41.33
C VAL A 646 19.94 38.36 40.92
N ASP A 647 20.67 39.29 41.53
CA ASP A 647 20.65 40.69 41.12
C ASP A 647 21.19 40.82 39.68
N PRO A 648 20.44 41.44 38.75
CA PRO A 648 20.85 41.52 37.35
C PRO A 648 22.08 42.42 37.14
N ASP A 649 22.38 43.30 38.10
CA ASP A 649 23.54 44.20 38.03
C ASP A 649 24.84 43.46 38.37
N LYS A 650 25.59 43.11 37.32
CA LYS A 650 26.87 42.39 37.41
C LYS A 650 28.02 43.24 37.99
N THR A 651 27.83 44.55 38.16
CA THR A 651 28.86 45.45 38.72
C THR A 651 28.92 45.40 40.25
N LYS A 652 27.87 44.87 40.90
CA LYS A 652 27.82 44.70 42.35
C LYS A 652 28.73 43.56 42.83
N PRO A 653 29.27 43.63 44.06
CA PRO A 653 30.00 42.53 44.67
C PRO A 653 29.17 41.25 44.70
N ALA A 654 29.81 40.09 44.52
CA ALA A 654 29.15 38.78 44.51
C ALA A 654 28.28 38.52 45.75
N THR A 655 28.72 39.02 46.91
CA THR A 655 28.00 38.94 48.20
C THR A 655 26.65 39.66 48.18
N VAL A 656 26.51 40.75 47.42
CA VAL A 656 25.24 41.48 47.25
C VAL A 656 24.42 40.85 46.13
N ARG A 657 25.09 40.49 45.04
CA ARG A 657 24.46 39.96 43.82
C ARG A 657 23.76 38.62 44.05
N PHE A 658 24.35 37.73 44.84
CA PHE A 658 23.81 36.39 45.12
C PHE A 658 23.12 36.29 46.49
N ALA A 659 22.97 37.39 47.25
CA ALA A 659 22.45 37.36 48.61
C ALA A 659 21.09 36.65 48.73
N LYS A 660 20.13 37.02 47.86
CA LYS A 660 18.78 36.43 47.84
C LYS A 660 18.77 34.96 47.42
N LEU A 661 19.62 34.60 46.46
CA LEU A 661 19.80 33.22 46.02
C LEU A 661 20.35 32.36 47.17
N ILE A 662 21.41 32.82 47.84
CA ILE A 662 22.03 32.11 48.95
C ILE A 662 21.03 31.94 50.09
N GLU A 663 20.31 33.01 50.47
CA GLU A 663 19.27 32.91 51.50
C GLU A 663 18.17 31.89 51.15
N PHE A 664 17.80 31.80 49.86
CA PHE A 664 16.81 30.84 49.38
C PHE A 664 17.31 29.38 49.42
N LEU A 665 18.57 29.14 49.05
CA LEU A 665 19.16 27.81 49.09
C LEU A 665 19.47 27.37 50.55
N GLU A 666 19.71 28.30 51.47
CA GLU A 666 19.93 28.01 52.90
C GLU A 666 18.66 27.61 53.65
N LYS A 667 17.54 28.32 53.43
CA LYS A 667 16.34 28.21 54.27
C LYS A 667 15.25 27.36 53.58
N PRO A 668 14.66 27.78 52.44
CA PRO A 668 13.66 27.00 51.69
C PRO A 668 14.09 25.60 51.21
N GLN A 669 15.30 25.44 50.66
CA GLN A 669 15.73 24.16 50.11
C GLN A 669 15.92 23.07 51.18
N ALA A 670 16.34 23.45 52.39
CA ALA A 670 16.55 22.54 53.51
C ALA A 670 15.23 21.93 54.04
N ILE A 671 14.11 22.65 53.90
CA ILE A 671 12.79 22.24 54.40
C ILE A 671 12.03 21.40 53.35
N PHE A 672 12.44 21.47 52.07
CA PHE A 672 11.74 20.85 50.96
C PHE A 672 11.62 19.32 51.05
N PRO A 673 12.66 18.55 51.45
CA PRO A 673 12.55 17.10 51.63
C PRO A 673 11.50 16.71 52.67
N ASP A 674 11.43 17.47 53.78
CA ASP A 674 10.44 17.25 54.83
C ASP A 674 9.03 17.60 54.36
N LEU A 675 8.89 18.65 53.53
CA LEU A 675 7.63 19.05 52.93
C LEU A 675 7.12 18.04 51.89
N GLU A 676 8.01 17.50 51.05
CA GLU A 676 7.70 16.48 50.03
C GLU A 676 7.29 15.14 50.68
N LEU A 677 7.95 14.76 51.78
CA LEU A 677 7.55 13.63 52.64
C LEU A 677 6.19 13.84 53.33
N LEU A 678 5.86 15.08 53.70
CA LEU A 678 4.58 15.43 54.32
C LEU A 678 3.42 15.41 53.32
N LEU A 679 3.67 15.84 52.08
CA LEU A 679 2.67 15.98 51.01
C LEU A 679 2.41 14.67 50.25
N HIS A 680 3.34 13.71 50.27
CA HIS A 680 3.23 12.43 49.59
C HIS A 680 3.58 11.26 50.55
N PRO A 681 2.69 10.92 51.51
CA PRO A 681 2.97 9.89 52.52
C PRO A 681 3.03 8.46 51.95
N GLU A 682 2.50 8.23 50.75
CA GLU A 682 2.62 6.95 50.02
C GLU A 682 3.78 7.00 49.02
N ALA A 683 5.01 7.10 49.52
CA ALA A 683 6.19 6.96 48.69
C ALA A 683 6.38 5.49 48.26
N ASP A 684 6.60 5.29 46.96
CA ASP A 684 6.94 4.04 46.27
C ASP A 684 7.86 3.10 47.12
N PRO A 685 7.39 1.90 47.52
CA PRO A 685 8.13 0.98 48.38
C PRO A 685 9.43 0.44 47.76
N CYS A 686 9.64 0.63 46.45
CA CYS A 686 10.86 0.23 45.74
C CYS A 686 11.97 1.29 45.79
N LYS A 687 11.69 2.54 46.19
CA LYS A 687 12.70 3.57 46.45
C LYS A 687 12.84 3.77 47.95
N LYS A 688 13.68 2.96 48.61
CA LYS A 688 14.20 3.33 49.94
C LYS A 688 14.83 4.71 49.83
N HIS A 689 14.16 5.74 50.36
CA HIS A 689 14.73 7.07 50.50
C HIS A 689 16.08 6.92 51.19
N ARG A 690 17.17 7.24 50.49
CA ARG A 690 18.50 7.31 51.11
C ARG A 690 18.41 8.40 52.20
N GLN A 691 18.28 7.99 53.46
CA GLN A 691 18.30 8.85 54.66
C GLN A 691 19.69 9.47 54.93
N HIS A 692 20.44 9.76 53.88
CA HIS A 692 21.70 10.47 53.94
C HIS A 692 21.82 11.30 52.67
N CYS A 693 21.11 12.43 52.63
CA CYS A 693 21.74 13.58 52.00
C CYS A 693 22.86 13.97 52.97
N PRO A 694 24.13 14.00 52.55
CA PRO A 694 25.18 14.57 53.39
C PRO A 694 24.73 15.98 53.77
N GLU A 695 24.81 16.34 55.05
CA GLU A 695 24.60 17.72 55.49
C GLU A 695 25.56 18.60 54.68
N ILE A 696 25.01 19.34 53.71
CA ILE A 696 25.79 20.28 52.93
C ILE A 696 26.07 21.44 53.86
N ASP A 697 27.33 21.66 54.19
CA ASP A 697 27.75 22.83 54.97
C ASP A 697 27.30 24.10 54.22
N ILE A 698 26.67 25.02 54.94
CA ILE A 698 26.20 26.30 54.43
C ILE A 698 27.37 27.08 53.81
N GLU A 699 28.56 26.95 54.38
CA GLU A 699 29.75 27.62 53.85
C GLU A 699 30.20 27.03 52.51
N ASP A 700 30.08 25.71 52.33
CA ASP A 700 30.35 25.06 51.05
C ASP A 700 29.34 25.46 49.97
N LEU A 701 28.06 25.60 50.35
CA LEU A 701 27.00 26.06 49.45
C LEU A 701 27.25 27.51 48.99
N LYS A 702 27.62 28.41 49.90
CA LYS A 702 28.00 29.79 49.56
C LYS A 702 29.18 29.84 48.59
N ASN A 703 30.24 29.12 48.92
CA ASN A 703 31.44 29.04 48.08
C ASN A 703 31.11 28.46 46.71
N TRP A 704 30.22 27.46 46.66
CA TRP A 704 29.72 26.92 45.40
C TRP A 704 28.96 27.97 44.59
N VAL A 705 28.03 28.73 45.18
CA VAL A 705 27.27 29.77 44.46
C VAL A 705 28.22 30.82 43.88
N TYR A 706 29.17 31.31 44.67
CA TYR A 706 30.14 32.31 44.22
C TYR A 706 31.04 31.80 43.08
N CYS A 707 31.42 30.53 43.11
CA CYS A 707 32.38 29.98 42.15
C CYS A 707 31.72 29.39 40.89
N TYR A 708 30.56 28.75 41.02
CA TYR A 708 29.97 27.90 40.00
C TYR A 708 28.66 28.42 39.42
N PHE A 709 27.89 29.28 40.10
CA PHE A 709 26.56 29.65 39.62
C PHE A 709 26.56 30.32 38.23
N ASP A 710 27.49 31.24 37.99
CA ASP A 710 27.69 31.87 36.68
C ASP A 710 28.32 30.92 35.64
N ARG A 711 29.12 29.93 36.09
CA ARG A 711 29.75 28.94 35.21
C ARG A 711 28.74 27.91 34.72
N ILE A 712 27.79 27.53 35.57
CA ILE A 712 26.69 26.62 35.26
C ILE A 712 25.74 27.22 34.22
N GLY A 713 25.55 28.54 34.24
CA GLY A 713 24.79 29.24 33.20
C GLY A 713 25.41 29.22 31.81
N LYS A 714 26.65 28.73 31.68
CA LYS A 714 27.35 28.53 30.41
C LYS A 714 27.35 27.07 29.96
N LEU A 715 26.66 26.18 30.68
CA LEU A 715 26.54 24.78 30.27
C LEU A 715 25.55 24.68 29.11
N ILE A 716 25.92 23.89 28.11
CA ILE A 716 25.03 23.39 27.08
C ILE A 716 24.15 22.33 27.73
N VAL A 717 22.84 22.54 27.74
CA VAL A 717 21.86 21.63 28.34
C VAL A 717 20.75 21.31 27.33
N LEU A 718 20.08 20.18 27.53
CA LEU A 718 18.87 19.83 26.80
C LEU A 718 17.67 20.41 27.55
N GLU A 719 17.03 21.42 26.96
CA GLU A 719 15.81 22.00 27.51
C GLU A 719 14.61 21.11 27.15
N SER A 720 13.75 20.78 28.12
CA SER A 720 12.54 19.98 27.88
C SER A 720 11.44 20.77 27.17
N GLY A 721 11.62 22.09 27.01
CA GLY A 721 10.58 23.01 26.54
C GLY A 721 9.43 23.22 27.54
N GLU A 722 9.51 22.56 28.71
CA GLU A 722 8.56 22.75 29.79
C GLU A 722 9.01 23.96 30.60
N GLY A 723 8.15 24.97 30.72
CA GLY A 723 8.41 26.13 31.56
C GLY A 723 8.71 25.75 33.03
N PRO A 724 9.14 26.71 33.87
CA PRO A 724 9.42 26.43 35.27
C PRO A 724 8.20 25.80 35.94
N LYS A 725 8.31 24.53 36.36
CA LYS A 725 7.25 23.82 37.07
C LYS A 725 7.33 24.10 38.56
N LEU A 726 6.20 24.39 39.18
CA LEU A 726 6.09 24.40 40.62
C LEU A 726 6.27 22.98 41.17
N PRO A 727 7.01 22.82 42.27
CA PRO A 727 7.17 21.54 42.94
C PRO A 727 5.90 21.05 43.67
N ILE A 728 4.86 21.88 43.76
CA ILE A 728 3.61 21.59 44.47
C ILE A 728 2.44 21.83 43.52
N GLU A 729 1.52 20.87 43.47
CA GLU A 729 0.22 20.96 42.80
C GLU A 729 -0.85 20.38 43.72
N GLY A 730 -2.09 20.83 43.57
CA GLY A 730 -3.19 20.31 44.40
C GLY A 730 -4.34 21.29 44.59
N ASP A 731 -5.37 20.80 45.27
CA ASP A 731 -6.59 21.55 45.51
C ASP A 731 -6.39 22.61 46.61
N ILE A 732 -6.84 23.82 46.32
CA ILE A 732 -6.84 24.98 47.21
C ILE A 732 -8.23 25.06 47.84
N PHE A 733 -8.29 25.06 49.17
CA PHE A 733 -9.54 25.16 49.93
C PHE A 733 -9.63 26.50 50.66
N ASN A 734 -10.85 27.01 50.78
CA ASN A 734 -11.16 28.07 51.74
C ASN A 734 -11.42 27.44 53.11
N THR A 735 -10.92 28.10 54.15
CA THR A 735 -10.93 27.68 55.57
C THR A 735 -12.27 27.89 56.29
N ASP A 736 -13.29 28.43 55.61
CA ASP A 736 -14.64 28.54 56.14
C ASP A 736 -15.28 27.14 56.24
N LEU A 737 -15.96 26.83 57.34
CA LEU A 737 -16.67 25.55 57.49
C LEU A 737 -18.10 25.64 56.93
N PRO A 738 -18.54 24.73 56.03
CA PRO A 738 -17.77 23.62 55.47
C PRO A 738 -16.74 24.08 54.41
N GLU A 739 -15.56 23.46 54.41
CA GLU A 739 -14.45 23.82 53.51
C GLU A 739 -14.90 23.77 52.04
N THR A 740 -14.71 24.88 51.33
CA THR A 740 -15.08 24.99 49.92
C THR A 740 -13.82 25.05 49.07
N GLN A 741 -13.69 24.12 48.12
CA GLN A 741 -12.59 24.13 47.16
C GLN A 741 -12.70 25.37 46.27
N VAL A 742 -11.66 26.20 46.29
CA VAL A 742 -11.54 27.46 45.54
C VAL A 742 -10.99 27.19 44.14
N GLY A 743 -10.09 26.23 43.99
CA GLY A 743 -9.51 25.81 42.71
C GLY A 743 -8.41 24.78 42.87
N THR A 744 -7.73 24.42 41.80
CA THR A 744 -6.61 23.48 41.78
C THR A 744 -5.39 24.18 41.20
N LEU A 745 -4.29 24.21 41.97
CA LEU A 745 -2.98 24.65 41.50
C LEU A 745 -2.35 23.56 40.65
N ARG A 746 -2.00 23.89 39.41
CA ARG A 746 -1.28 23.02 38.49
C ARG A 746 0.23 23.25 38.60
N LYS A 747 1.01 22.23 38.21
CA LYS A 747 2.48 22.31 38.10
C LYS A 747 3.01 23.44 37.24
N ASP A 748 2.26 23.98 36.29
CA ASP A 748 2.67 25.13 35.48
C ASP A 748 2.47 26.50 36.16
N GLY A 749 2.00 26.50 37.42
CA GLY A 749 1.73 27.69 38.20
C GLY A 749 0.35 28.29 37.98
N THR A 750 -0.50 27.71 37.14
CA THR A 750 -1.89 28.17 36.96
C THR A 750 -2.81 27.60 38.04
N ILE A 751 -3.79 28.39 38.46
CA ILE A 751 -4.87 27.96 39.34
C ILE A 751 -6.14 27.89 38.50
N VAL A 752 -6.78 26.74 38.48
CA VAL A 752 -8.02 26.50 37.73
C VAL A 752 -9.20 26.24 38.66
N ASP A 753 -10.40 26.65 38.26
CA ASP A 753 -11.62 26.23 38.96
C ASP A 753 -12.03 24.78 38.60
N LYS A 754 -13.16 24.32 39.16
CA LYS A 754 -13.71 22.97 38.93
C LYS A 754 -14.07 22.70 37.45
N ASP A 755 -14.31 23.75 36.67
CA ASP A 755 -14.63 23.66 35.24
C ASP A 755 -13.37 23.76 34.36
N GLY A 756 -12.18 23.90 34.96
CA GLY A 756 -10.90 23.98 34.27
C GLY A 756 -10.54 25.38 33.78
N THR A 757 -11.28 26.42 34.18
CA THR A 757 -11.02 27.81 33.80
C THR A 757 -9.94 28.40 34.68
N VAL A 758 -8.95 29.07 34.08
CA VAL A 758 -7.87 29.72 34.84
C VAL A 758 -8.42 30.91 35.64
N ILE A 759 -8.36 30.80 36.97
CA ILE A 759 -8.83 31.81 37.94
C ILE A 759 -7.68 32.60 38.59
N GLY A 760 -6.45 32.11 38.48
CA GLY A 760 -5.26 32.77 39.01
C GLY A 760 -3.97 32.14 38.53
N ASN A 761 -2.86 32.73 38.92
CA ASN A 761 -1.54 32.16 38.72
C ASN A 761 -0.63 32.47 39.91
N VAL A 762 0.41 31.64 40.07
CA VAL A 762 1.53 31.92 40.95
C VAL A 762 2.60 32.57 40.10
N THR A 763 2.92 33.83 40.41
CA THR A 763 3.99 34.55 39.74
C THR A 763 5.35 34.03 40.19
N ILE A 764 6.35 34.33 39.37
CA ILE A 764 7.73 33.83 39.50
C ILE A 764 8.38 34.28 40.83
N ASP A 765 7.89 35.35 41.46
CA ASP A 765 8.30 35.82 42.80
C ASP A 765 7.49 35.19 43.97
N GLY A 766 6.70 34.15 43.70
CA GLY A 766 5.93 33.41 44.71
C GLY A 766 4.64 34.11 45.17
N LYS A 767 4.21 35.18 44.50
CA LYS A 767 2.90 35.80 44.78
C LYS A 767 1.81 35.03 44.06
N VAL A 768 0.70 34.83 44.75
CA VAL A 768 -0.48 34.23 44.15
C VAL A 768 -1.41 35.36 43.74
N ASN A 769 -1.64 35.50 42.43
CA ASN A 769 -2.49 36.54 41.86
C ASN A 769 -3.70 35.91 41.19
N THR A 770 -4.78 36.67 41.17
CA THR A 770 -5.98 36.36 40.38
C THR A 770 -5.69 36.66 38.91
N LYS A 771 -6.54 36.17 38.00
CA LYS A 771 -6.43 36.46 36.56
C LYS A 771 -6.35 37.97 36.25
N ASP A 772 -6.92 38.81 37.11
CA ASP A 772 -6.98 40.27 36.96
C ASP A 772 -5.76 41.00 37.57
N GLY A 773 -4.78 40.25 38.11
CA GLY A 773 -3.54 40.80 38.68
C GLY A 773 -3.64 41.23 40.15
N GLU A 774 -4.82 41.11 40.77
CA GLU A 774 -5.02 41.36 42.21
C GLU A 774 -4.50 40.19 43.06
N SER A 775 -4.10 40.47 44.29
CA SER A 775 -3.64 39.44 45.24
C SER A 775 -4.75 38.41 45.51
N PHE A 776 -4.47 37.15 45.21
CA PHE A 776 -5.39 36.03 45.42
C PHE A 776 -5.75 35.91 46.91
N LEU A 777 -4.79 36.16 47.81
CA LEU A 777 -5.03 36.20 49.26
C LEU A 777 -6.02 37.31 49.66
N GLU A 778 -6.08 38.43 48.95
CA GLU A 778 -6.97 39.54 49.29
C GLU A 778 -8.40 39.35 48.77
N LYS A 779 -8.55 38.67 47.63
CA LYS A 779 -9.87 38.34 47.05
C LYS A 779 -10.63 37.28 47.87
N PHE A 780 -9.90 36.42 48.59
CA PHE A 780 -10.47 35.31 49.40
C PHE A 780 -10.21 35.47 50.91
N LYS A 781 -9.98 36.71 51.40
CA LYS A 781 -9.35 37.05 52.70
C LYS A 781 -10.17 36.79 53.98
N ASN A 782 -11.36 36.21 53.94
CA ASN A 782 -12.07 35.88 55.18
C ASN A 782 -11.75 34.44 55.59
N GLY A 783 -10.63 34.22 56.31
CA GLY A 783 -10.47 32.98 57.08
C GLY A 783 -9.07 32.37 57.22
N TRP A 784 -8.02 32.88 56.58
CA TRP A 784 -6.71 32.19 56.62
C TRP A 784 -6.04 32.24 58.02
N LYS A 785 -6.20 31.17 58.82
CA LYS A 785 -5.28 30.83 59.93
C LYS A 785 -4.87 29.36 59.85
N ARG A 786 -3.60 29.16 59.48
CA ARG A 786 -2.85 27.88 59.43
C ARG A 786 -3.44 26.80 58.52
N THR A 787 -2.73 26.50 57.45
CA THR A 787 -2.73 25.18 56.80
C THR A 787 -2.49 24.10 57.85
N ARG A 788 -3.54 23.32 58.17
CA ARG A 788 -3.36 21.94 58.62
C ARG A 788 -3.24 21.10 57.36
N TYR A 789 -2.19 20.32 57.26
CA TYR A 789 -2.10 19.17 56.37
C TYR A 789 -2.61 17.94 57.12
#